data_AF-A0A1T4ZNB1-F1
#
_entry.id   AF-A0A1T4ZNB1-F1
#
_cell.length_a   1.000
_cell.length_b   1.000
_cell.length_c   1.000
_cell.angle_alpha   90.00
_cell.angle_beta   90.00
_cell.angle_gamma   90.00
#
_symmetry.space_group_name_H-M   'P 1'
#
loop_
_entity.id
_entity.type
_entity.pdbx_description
1 polymer ?
#
loop_
_entity_poly.entity_id
_entity_poly.type
_entity_poly.pdbx_seq_one_letter_code
_entity_poly.pdbx_strand_id
1 'polypeptide(L)'
;MKIRLKKQNRHEVKSVNQTAIQAKSLTDIRPIDNYLAAPQKPQTEDINHQQIQKKQGFNFAEISIFAGGAQGLTPRIQPKFFARPENITQQSSIPIIQRQLTPDQIKHANRIRKARGLDLLPLEAAQQLNNVEEATQPTPAANQPVANQQPTEAPHQSDAKRSESNFQVVHDYSWIKSTLKELKSWDKVKEQFSSDQKTMWQLFDFRQWYVDSLISVLRDTYPGLIAKSVGSADPTSDYDITISTPGSGKDVEAIKWFNAQVHKEFGVEPGTVFDTNLYAKDYLKVEENIDNAAKAEQKSDQDLDQPNRGFSKIGSLSQDVAALVKQRRYMKQVEWDNYVNQVVNSIADPQQQKLIRHQYEEADSIYQVAAYELLGEVKQEMSDPEKQKIEKQTKLGEDEEKVISNLPDGEYKKTIRQQLLGAEELQAITHDNSDLVLKKSNELYLDRMTKVRTLQETIRKLGTGEPTKVEALKAQIQQILGEACFYAAEAYHSEGAVKHIVAGVQGAKASSDDKDKIMNSLKPEHFLQSFNEQLGDFLKDLSHYANAPDGKIFYRSSKYLYRLFLAVAELRQYKLKKLQSLTIESKRADEIAKDIDSQLVAIRKGNKKFDSEDEKNQAAVDAMKGILGVQTASDLKVKILAMAQEFNVKVRSQMTELSTPGRNTSKDYFRNIQ
;
A
#
# COMPACT_ATOMS: atom_id res chain seq x y z
N MET A 1 -48.74 1.85 -43.68
CA MET A 1 -49.61 0.82 -43.05
C MET A 1 -49.66 1.14 -41.56
N LYS A 2 -50.85 1.49 -41.05
CA LYS A 2 -51.13 1.95 -39.68
C LYS A 2 -50.97 0.82 -38.66
N ILE A 3 -50.66 1.15 -37.40
CA ILE A 3 -51.21 0.65 -36.11
C ILE A 3 -50.28 1.13 -34.98
N ARG A 4 -50.68 1.55 -33.77
CA ARG A 4 -51.89 2.13 -33.17
C ARG A 4 -51.46 2.43 -31.72
N LEU A 5 -51.44 3.70 -31.32
CA LEU A 5 -51.19 4.13 -29.93
C LEU A 5 -52.40 3.77 -29.05
N LYS A 6 -52.16 3.16 -27.88
CA LYS A 6 -53.14 3.08 -26.78
C LYS A 6 -52.64 3.92 -25.60
N LYS A 7 -53.38 4.98 -25.33
CA LYS A 7 -53.44 5.73 -24.06
C LYS A 7 -54.60 5.17 -23.23
N GLN A 8 -54.41 5.03 -21.92
CA GLN A 8 -55.39 5.00 -20.81
C GLN A 8 -54.61 4.54 -19.56
N ASN A 9 -54.78 5.01 -18.33
CA ASN A 9 -55.68 5.99 -17.74
C ASN A 9 -55.06 6.50 -16.42
N ARG A 10 -55.43 7.74 -16.06
CA ARG A 10 -55.18 8.39 -14.77
C ARG A 10 -55.90 7.64 -13.64
N HIS A 11 -55.25 7.50 -12.49
CA HIS A 11 -55.93 7.42 -11.21
C HIS A 11 -55.52 8.60 -10.32
N GLU A 12 -56.54 9.21 -9.74
CA GLU A 12 -56.53 10.30 -8.77
C GLU A 12 -55.80 9.87 -7.49
N VAL A 13 -54.90 10.72 -7.00
CA VAL A 13 -54.37 10.62 -5.64
C VAL A 13 -54.99 11.76 -4.83
N LYS A 14 -55.76 11.36 -3.81
CA LYS A 14 -56.31 12.23 -2.78
C LYS A 14 -55.19 12.83 -1.94
N SER A 15 -55.39 14.10 -1.61
CA SER A 15 -54.62 14.96 -0.70
C SER A 15 -54.57 14.48 0.76
N VAL A 16 -53.75 15.19 1.55
CA VAL A 16 -53.61 15.21 3.04
C VAL A 16 -52.50 14.25 3.54
N ASN A 17 -51.40 14.63 4.20
CA ASN A 17 -51.11 15.71 5.15
C ASN A 17 -49.65 16.22 4.99
N GLN A 18 -49.47 17.54 5.07
CA GLN A 18 -48.18 18.21 5.25
C GLN A 18 -47.82 18.25 6.73
N THR A 19 -46.66 17.69 7.11
CA THR A 19 -46.01 18.00 8.38
C THR A 19 -44.70 18.70 8.06
N ALA A 20 -44.68 20.00 8.29
CA ALA A 20 -43.53 20.87 8.09
C ALA A 20 -42.44 20.55 9.13
N ILE A 21 -41.25 20.20 8.66
CA ILE A 21 -40.02 20.29 9.46
C ILE A 21 -39.25 21.48 8.90
N GLN A 22 -39.26 22.57 9.66
CA GLN A 22 -38.49 23.79 9.39
C GLN A 22 -37.00 23.48 9.56
N ALA A 23 -36.24 23.60 8.47
CA ALA A 23 -34.79 23.71 8.54
C ALA A 23 -34.44 25.12 9.05
N LYS A 24 -33.95 25.21 10.29
CA LYS A 24 -33.35 26.44 10.82
C LYS A 24 -31.97 26.63 10.19
N SER A 25 -31.81 27.74 9.48
CA SER A 25 -30.52 28.28 9.06
C SER A 25 -29.71 28.71 10.29
N LEU A 26 -28.54 28.11 10.48
CA LEU A 26 -27.53 28.57 11.44
C LEU A 26 -26.60 29.57 10.74
N THR A 27 -27.02 30.82 10.74
CA THR A 27 -26.16 31.99 10.52
C THR A 27 -26.41 32.94 11.67
N ASP A 28 -25.59 32.85 12.73
CA ASP A 28 -25.44 33.88 13.76
C ASP A 28 -24.26 33.51 14.67
N ILE A 29 -23.06 33.96 14.30
CA ILE A 29 -21.95 34.11 15.25
C ILE A 29 -21.83 35.61 15.51
N ARG A 30 -22.29 36.06 16.68
CA ARG A 30 -22.00 37.41 17.18
C ARG A 30 -20.64 37.43 17.85
N PRO A 31 -19.90 38.55 17.77
CA PRO A 31 -18.62 38.70 18.45
C PRO A 31 -18.84 38.81 19.97
N ILE A 32 -18.00 38.12 20.75
CA ILE A 32 -17.93 38.29 22.20
C ILE A 32 -16.99 39.46 22.48
N ASP A 33 -17.52 40.46 23.19
CA ASP A 33 -16.81 41.64 23.65
C ASP A 33 -15.74 41.30 24.70
N ASN A 34 -14.55 41.84 24.48
CA ASN A 34 -13.43 41.86 25.41
C ASN A 34 -13.69 42.83 26.57
N TYR A 35 -13.64 42.34 27.81
CA TYR A 35 -13.37 43.19 28.98
C TYR A 35 -12.02 42.83 29.60
N LEU A 36 -11.17 43.84 29.61
CA LEU A 36 -9.83 43.89 30.19
C LEU A 36 -9.88 43.81 31.72
N ALA A 37 -9.01 42.99 32.30
CA ALA A 37 -8.48 43.21 33.64
C ALA A 37 -6.95 43.02 33.60
N ALA A 38 -6.23 44.04 34.06
CA ALA A 38 -4.77 44.17 34.02
C ALA A 38 -4.05 43.26 35.05
N PRO A 39 -2.75 42.97 34.88
CA PRO A 39 -2.05 41.88 35.56
C PRO A 39 -1.44 42.27 36.91
N GLN A 40 -1.43 41.33 37.86
CA GLN A 40 -0.60 41.41 39.06
C GLN A 40 0.81 40.84 38.79
N LYS A 41 1.82 41.55 39.32
CA LYS A 41 3.26 41.30 39.19
C LYS A 41 3.68 39.94 39.80
N PRO A 42 4.73 39.30 39.26
CA PRO A 42 5.32 38.10 39.86
C PRO A 42 6.23 38.45 41.04
N GLN A 43 6.13 37.67 42.11
CA GLN A 43 7.12 37.61 43.19
C GLN A 43 8.29 36.71 42.73
N THR A 44 9.49 37.25 42.89
CA THR A 44 10.77 36.56 42.81
C THR A 44 11.01 35.75 44.08
N GLU A 45 11.36 34.47 43.94
CA GLU A 45 12.13 33.74 44.95
C GLU A 45 13.35 33.09 44.29
N ASP A 46 14.52 33.51 44.78
CA ASP A 46 15.85 32.94 44.59
C ASP A 46 16.04 31.68 45.47
N ILE A 47 17.19 31.02 45.26
CA ILE A 47 17.90 30.06 46.15
C ILE A 47 17.50 28.58 45.85
N ASN A 48 18.38 27.58 45.63
CA ASN A 48 19.79 27.38 46.00
C ASN A 48 20.51 26.37 45.07
N HIS A 49 21.83 26.55 44.96
CA HIS A 49 22.78 25.53 44.51
C HIS A 49 22.94 24.41 45.56
N GLN A 50 23.00 23.15 45.13
CA GLN A 50 23.78 22.11 45.83
C GLN A 50 24.46 21.13 44.87
N GLN A 51 25.61 20.66 45.34
CA GLN A 51 26.74 20.03 44.66
C GLN A 51 26.64 18.50 44.56
N ILE A 52 27.24 17.99 43.48
CA ILE A 52 28.19 16.84 43.40
C ILE A 52 27.87 15.58 44.21
N GLN A 53 27.65 14.46 43.49
CA GLN A 53 28.39 13.22 43.76
C GLN A 53 28.86 12.55 42.45
N LYS A 54 30.18 12.42 42.34
CA LYS A 54 30.92 11.59 41.37
C LYS A 54 31.07 10.16 41.93
N LYS A 55 30.93 9.15 41.08
CA LYS A 55 31.61 7.84 41.13
C LYS A 55 31.90 7.46 39.66
N GLN A 56 33.12 7.55 39.11
CA GLN A 56 34.36 6.76 39.26
C GLN A 56 34.28 5.26 38.92
N GLY A 57 35.11 4.87 37.94
CA GLY A 57 35.52 3.52 37.51
C GLY A 57 35.59 3.41 35.97
N PHE A 58 36.64 3.87 35.26
CA PHE A 58 37.92 3.18 34.90
C PHE A 58 37.71 1.74 34.36
N ASN A 59 38.33 1.25 33.27
CA ASN A 59 39.59 1.60 32.62
C ASN A 59 39.71 1.09 31.15
N PHE A 60 40.67 1.68 30.44
CA PHE A 60 41.08 1.50 29.03
C PHE A 60 41.80 0.18 28.69
N ALA A 61 41.82 -0.16 27.41
CA ALA A 61 42.99 -0.77 26.76
C ALA A 61 43.17 -0.20 25.32
N GLU A 62 44.04 0.80 25.20
CA GLU A 62 44.74 1.16 23.98
C GLU A 62 45.94 0.21 23.80
N ILE A 63 46.27 -0.17 22.56
CA ILE A 63 47.62 -0.61 22.20
C ILE A 63 48.05 0.14 20.94
N SER A 64 49.27 0.65 21.05
CA SER A 64 49.92 1.65 20.22
C SER A 64 50.37 1.20 18.83
N ILE A 65 50.47 2.21 17.99
CA ILE A 65 51.18 2.28 16.72
C ILE A 65 52.70 2.29 17.00
N PHE A 66 53.48 1.51 16.26
CA PHE A 66 54.91 1.75 16.05
C PHE A 66 55.30 1.48 14.59
N ALA A 67 56.14 2.35 14.07
CA ALA A 67 56.70 2.35 12.73
C ALA A 67 58.10 1.68 12.68
N GLY A 68 58.47 1.20 11.47
CA GLY A 68 59.82 0.79 11.06
C GLY A 68 60.07 -0.72 11.18
N GLY A 69 60.67 -1.44 10.23
CA GLY A 69 61.27 -1.15 8.94
C GLY A 69 61.93 -2.44 8.39
N ALA A 70 61.90 -2.60 7.07
CA ALA A 70 62.73 -3.44 6.18
C ALA A 70 63.16 -4.88 6.55
N GLN A 71 62.77 -5.81 5.65
CA GLN A 71 63.50 -6.93 5.01
C GLN A 71 62.49 -8.07 4.79
N GLY A 72 62.03 -8.33 3.57
CA GLY A 72 62.78 -9.04 2.54
C GLY A 72 62.48 -10.53 2.67
N LEU A 73 61.56 -11.05 1.84
CA LEU A 73 61.50 -12.42 1.28
C LEU A 73 60.11 -12.65 0.64
N THR A 74 60.09 -12.69 -0.68
CA THR A 74 58.94 -13.07 -1.52
C THR A 74 58.58 -14.55 -1.34
N PRO A 75 57.29 -14.88 -1.36
CA PRO A 75 56.83 -15.98 -2.19
C PRO A 75 55.74 -15.53 -3.17
N ARG A 76 56.03 -15.86 -4.42
CA ARG A 76 55.24 -15.73 -5.63
C ARG A 76 53.92 -16.50 -5.48
N ILE A 77 52.82 -15.80 -5.18
CA ILE A 77 51.46 -16.34 -5.29
C ILE A 77 50.81 -15.71 -6.51
N GLN A 78 50.62 -16.53 -7.55
CA GLN A 78 49.87 -16.16 -8.75
C GLN A 78 48.40 -15.93 -8.38
N PRO A 79 47.80 -14.78 -8.72
CA PRO A 79 46.36 -14.65 -8.67
C PRO A 79 45.77 -15.44 -9.85
N LYS A 80 45.05 -16.54 -9.54
CA LYS A 80 44.11 -17.15 -10.47
C LYS A 80 43.06 -16.11 -10.82
N PHE A 81 43.16 -15.54 -12.01
CA PHE A 81 42.09 -14.78 -12.64
C PHE A 81 40.85 -15.68 -12.68
N PHE A 82 39.78 -15.25 -12.03
CA PHE A 82 38.46 -15.81 -12.27
C PHE A 82 38.11 -15.56 -13.73
N ALA A 83 37.95 -16.65 -14.47
CA ALA A 83 37.40 -16.64 -15.80
C ALA A 83 36.05 -15.91 -15.77
N ARG A 84 35.91 -14.89 -16.61
CA ARG A 84 34.59 -14.38 -17.05
C ARG A 84 33.76 -15.59 -17.52
N PRO A 85 32.47 -15.71 -17.15
CA PRO A 85 31.59 -16.58 -17.89
C PRO A 85 31.43 -16.00 -19.30
N GLU A 86 32.14 -16.57 -20.26
CA GLU A 86 31.89 -16.36 -21.68
C GLU A 86 30.55 -17.01 -22.06
N ASN A 87 29.72 -16.22 -22.75
CA ASN A 87 28.67 -16.65 -23.67
C ASN A 87 27.61 -17.61 -23.12
N ILE A 88 26.70 -17.07 -22.30
CA ILE A 88 25.28 -17.36 -22.52
C ILE A 88 24.86 -16.48 -23.70
N THR A 89 24.99 -16.99 -24.92
CA THR A 89 24.16 -16.53 -26.04
C THR A 89 22.71 -16.88 -25.68
N GLN A 90 22.06 -15.98 -24.93
CA GLN A 90 20.60 -15.89 -24.99
C GLN A 90 20.30 -15.58 -26.45
N GLN A 91 19.84 -16.58 -27.19
CA GLN A 91 19.06 -16.30 -28.39
C GLN A 91 17.96 -15.36 -27.93
N SER A 92 18.08 -14.09 -28.31
CA SER A 92 17.07 -13.07 -28.06
C SER A 92 15.87 -13.45 -28.90
N SER A 93 15.06 -14.40 -28.44
CA SER A 93 13.68 -14.46 -28.83
C SER A 93 13.13 -13.08 -28.46
N ILE A 94 12.74 -12.31 -29.47
CA ILE A 94 12.02 -11.06 -29.26
C ILE A 94 10.90 -11.41 -28.28
N PRO A 95 10.78 -10.69 -27.14
CA PRO A 95 9.72 -10.99 -26.20
C PRO A 95 8.39 -10.90 -26.94
N ILE A 96 7.76 -12.06 -27.12
CA ILE A 96 6.40 -12.13 -27.62
C ILE A 96 5.57 -11.63 -26.43
N ILE A 97 4.95 -10.46 -26.55
CA ILE A 97 3.78 -10.15 -25.72
C ILE A 97 2.82 -11.30 -25.97
N GLN A 98 2.79 -12.28 -25.06
CA GLN A 98 1.89 -13.44 -25.14
C GLN A 98 0.49 -12.92 -24.81
N ARG A 99 -0.11 -12.16 -25.72
CA ARG A 99 -1.51 -11.76 -25.67
C ARG A 99 -2.37 -12.56 -26.63
N GLN A 100 -1.95 -13.76 -27.04
CA GLN A 100 -2.99 -14.79 -27.13
C GLN A 100 -3.42 -15.08 -25.70
N LEU A 101 -4.30 -14.22 -25.16
CA LEU A 101 -5.16 -14.62 -24.08
C LEU A 101 -5.78 -15.91 -24.60
N THR A 102 -5.37 -17.03 -24.03
CA THR A 102 -5.97 -18.30 -24.35
C THR A 102 -7.48 -18.14 -24.21
N PRO A 103 -8.27 -18.92 -24.95
CA PRO A 103 -9.68 -19.09 -24.68
C PRO A 103 -10.13 -18.91 -23.23
N ASP A 104 -9.41 -19.54 -22.32
CA ASP A 104 -9.75 -19.59 -20.91
C ASP A 104 -9.36 -18.31 -20.18
N GLN A 105 -8.30 -17.63 -20.61
CA GLN A 105 -7.92 -16.30 -20.12
C GLN A 105 -8.92 -15.23 -20.57
N ILE A 106 -9.37 -15.25 -21.83
CA ILE A 106 -10.46 -14.36 -22.30
C ILE A 106 -11.73 -14.65 -21.52
N LYS A 107 -12.10 -15.93 -21.34
CA LYS A 107 -13.25 -16.30 -20.50
C LYS A 107 -13.07 -15.90 -19.04
N HIS A 108 -11.87 -15.98 -18.48
CA HIS A 108 -11.61 -15.59 -17.09
C HIS A 108 -11.68 -14.07 -16.90
N ALA A 109 -10.98 -13.30 -17.73
CA ALA A 109 -11.07 -11.85 -17.77
C ALA A 109 -12.52 -11.40 -18.02
N ASN A 110 -13.26 -12.07 -18.92
CA ASN A 110 -14.68 -11.79 -19.16
C ASN A 110 -15.57 -12.22 -17.99
N ARG A 111 -15.23 -13.25 -17.22
CA ARG A 111 -15.95 -13.59 -15.98
C ARG A 111 -15.77 -12.48 -14.95
N ILE A 112 -14.55 -11.97 -14.77
CA ILE A 112 -14.26 -10.84 -13.90
C ILE A 112 -15.00 -9.59 -14.39
N ARG A 113 -14.88 -9.23 -15.68
CA ARG A 113 -15.54 -8.07 -16.29
C ARG A 113 -17.07 -8.17 -16.19
N LYS A 114 -17.65 -9.34 -16.47
CA LYS A 114 -19.09 -9.61 -16.31
C LYS A 114 -19.54 -9.46 -14.86
N ALA A 115 -18.81 -10.04 -13.90
CA ALA A 115 -19.11 -9.89 -12.47
C ALA A 115 -19.02 -8.41 -12.01
N ARG A 116 -18.25 -7.59 -12.74
CA ARG A 116 -18.08 -6.15 -12.48
C ARG A 116 -18.99 -5.25 -13.32
N GLY A 117 -19.84 -5.79 -14.19
CA GLY A 117 -20.71 -5.00 -15.07
C GLY A 117 -19.97 -4.25 -16.20
N LEU A 118 -18.76 -4.69 -16.57
CA LEU A 118 -17.95 -4.10 -17.64
C LEU A 118 -18.16 -4.84 -18.98
N ASP A 119 -17.95 -4.14 -20.10
CA ASP A 119 -18.02 -4.71 -21.45
C ASP A 119 -17.10 -5.93 -21.62
N LEU A 120 -17.48 -6.94 -22.40
CA LEU A 120 -16.66 -8.15 -22.56
C LEU A 120 -15.57 -7.98 -23.63
N LEU A 121 -14.41 -8.59 -23.41
CA LEU A 121 -13.38 -8.79 -24.42
C LEU A 121 -13.88 -9.76 -25.52
N PRO A 122 -13.51 -9.55 -26.80
CA PRO A 122 -13.98 -10.38 -27.91
C PRO A 122 -13.50 -11.86 -27.79
N LEU A 123 -14.40 -12.81 -28.03
CA LEU A 123 -14.26 -14.24 -27.72
C LEU A 123 -13.78 -15.13 -28.89
N GLU A 124 -13.57 -14.55 -30.07
CA GLU A 124 -13.51 -15.32 -31.33
C GLU A 124 -12.24 -16.18 -31.51
N ALA A 125 -11.23 -16.04 -30.64
CA ALA A 125 -9.97 -16.79 -30.73
C ALA A 125 -9.92 -18.14 -29.95
N ALA A 126 -11.06 -18.66 -29.47
CA ALA A 126 -11.07 -19.49 -28.24
C ALA A 126 -11.71 -20.91 -28.28
N GLN A 127 -12.20 -21.43 -29.40
CA GLN A 127 -13.27 -22.45 -29.34
C GLN A 127 -12.90 -23.94 -29.37
N GLN A 128 -11.75 -24.41 -28.84
CA GLN A 128 -11.50 -25.86 -28.80
C GLN A 128 -11.03 -26.37 -27.43
N LEU A 129 -11.65 -27.48 -27.00
CA LEU A 129 -11.34 -28.38 -25.88
C LEU A 129 -12.16 -28.20 -24.59
N ASN A 130 -13.23 -28.99 -24.50
CA ASN A 130 -13.82 -29.48 -23.25
C ASN A 130 -13.90 -31.01 -23.37
N ASN A 131 -13.37 -31.73 -22.38
CA ASN A 131 -13.95 -32.92 -21.74
C ASN A 131 -12.89 -33.59 -20.86
N VAL A 132 -13.22 -33.87 -19.60
CA VAL A 132 -13.04 -35.17 -18.91
C VAL A 132 -13.47 -35.01 -17.42
N GLU A 133 -14.13 -36.07 -16.95
CA GLU A 133 -14.87 -36.26 -15.70
C GLU A 133 -14.01 -36.62 -14.48
N GLU A 134 -14.65 -36.49 -13.31
CA GLU A 134 -14.14 -36.70 -11.95
C GLU A 134 -14.18 -38.17 -11.51
N ALA A 135 -13.27 -38.54 -10.61
CA ALA A 135 -13.39 -39.72 -9.74
C ALA A 135 -13.22 -39.30 -8.27
N THR A 136 -14.15 -39.73 -7.42
CA THR A 136 -14.22 -39.45 -5.96
C THR A 136 -14.17 -40.75 -5.17
N GLN A 137 -13.44 -40.79 -4.03
CA GLN A 137 -13.84 -41.51 -2.81
C GLN A 137 -13.20 -40.88 -1.53
N PRO A 138 -13.81 -41.04 -0.34
CA PRO A 138 -13.58 -40.20 0.85
C PRO A 138 -12.83 -40.89 2.01
N THR A 139 -12.42 -40.11 3.01
CA THR A 139 -11.85 -40.60 4.30
C THR A 139 -12.52 -39.86 5.48
N PRO A 140 -12.67 -40.48 6.68
CA PRO A 140 -13.43 -39.92 7.79
C PRO A 140 -12.60 -39.18 8.85
N ALA A 141 -13.32 -38.45 9.71
CA ALA A 141 -12.87 -37.42 10.65
C ALA A 141 -12.91 -37.83 12.13
N ALA A 142 -12.22 -37.06 12.99
CA ALA A 142 -12.46 -36.77 14.43
C ALA A 142 -11.14 -36.20 15.05
N ASN A 143 -11.03 -35.38 16.10
CA ASN A 143 -11.91 -34.64 17.03
C ASN A 143 -11.01 -33.61 17.79
N GLN A 144 -11.59 -32.50 18.27
CA GLN A 144 -10.98 -31.55 19.24
C GLN A 144 -11.34 -31.91 20.70
N PRO A 145 -10.66 -31.39 21.74
CA PRO A 145 -11.14 -30.20 22.51
C PRO A 145 -10.01 -29.36 23.20
N VAL A 146 -10.10 -28.02 23.40
CA VAL A 146 -10.75 -27.13 24.42
C VAL A 146 -9.75 -26.43 25.39
N ALA A 147 -9.77 -25.10 25.29
CA ALA A 147 -9.66 -23.97 26.25
C ALA A 147 -8.60 -23.89 27.37
N ASN A 148 -7.97 -22.71 27.50
CA ASN A 148 -7.67 -22.11 28.81
C ASN A 148 -7.51 -20.58 28.81
N GLN A 149 -8.30 -19.96 29.71
CA GLN A 149 -8.08 -18.84 30.65
C GLN A 149 -7.20 -17.60 30.31
N GLN A 150 -7.82 -16.43 30.52
CA GLN A 150 -7.24 -15.08 30.51
C GLN A 150 -6.52 -14.74 31.83
N PRO A 151 -5.46 -13.91 31.77
CA PRO A 151 -5.09 -13.03 32.87
C PRO A 151 -5.18 -11.54 32.49
N THR A 152 -5.57 -10.78 33.50
CA THR A 152 -5.76 -9.33 33.64
C THR A 152 -4.51 -8.48 33.40
N GLU A 153 -4.70 -7.37 32.69
CA GLU A 153 -3.72 -6.31 32.37
C GLU A 153 -3.52 -5.32 33.53
N ALA A 154 -2.29 -4.79 33.65
CA ALA A 154 -1.96 -3.62 34.46
C ALA A 154 -1.69 -2.42 33.53
N PRO A 155 -2.01 -1.17 33.93
CA PRO A 155 -2.03 -0.02 33.03
C PRO A 155 -0.63 0.48 32.64
N HIS A 156 -0.49 0.81 31.35
CA HIS A 156 0.72 1.32 30.70
C HIS A 156 1.00 2.80 30.95
N GLN A 157 2.29 3.12 31.12
CA GLN A 157 2.87 4.46 31.05
C GLN A 157 3.34 4.75 29.61
N SER A 158 2.64 5.60 28.87
CA SER A 158 3.21 6.31 27.71
C SER A 158 2.79 7.79 27.59
N ASP A 159 2.17 8.37 28.63
CA ASP A 159 1.83 9.80 28.68
C ASP A 159 3.00 10.70 29.12
N ALA A 160 4.24 10.30 28.87
CA ALA A 160 5.39 11.11 29.25
C ALA A 160 5.79 12.12 28.16
N LYS A 161 5.23 13.33 28.30
CA LYS A 161 5.69 14.65 27.82
C LYS A 161 5.03 15.25 26.58
N ARG A 162 3.76 15.61 26.70
CA ARG A 162 3.29 16.96 26.32
C ARG A 162 2.26 17.38 27.36
N SER A 163 2.67 18.17 28.34
CA SER A 163 1.75 18.72 29.33
C SER A 163 0.75 19.64 28.62
N GLU A 164 -0.52 19.51 28.98
CA GLU A 164 -1.65 20.35 28.52
C GLU A 164 -1.42 21.87 28.71
N SER A 165 -0.35 22.27 29.40
CA SER A 165 0.00 23.65 29.70
C SER A 165 0.54 24.48 28.52
N ASN A 166 0.81 23.91 27.34
CA ASN A 166 1.33 24.66 26.19
C ASN A 166 0.30 24.97 25.07
N PHE A 167 -0.94 24.50 25.16
CA PHE A 167 -1.98 24.78 24.15
C PHE A 167 -2.72 26.11 24.35
N GLN A 168 -2.41 26.88 25.39
CA GLN A 168 -3.05 28.19 25.65
C GLN A 168 -2.43 29.38 24.90
N VAL A 169 -1.40 29.17 24.06
CA VAL A 169 -0.99 30.22 23.13
C VAL A 169 -1.97 30.18 21.96
N VAL A 170 -2.84 31.19 21.87
CA VAL A 170 -3.62 31.47 20.67
C VAL A 170 -2.61 31.75 19.55
N HIS A 171 -2.22 30.69 18.82
CA HIS A 171 -1.39 30.83 17.65
C HIS A 171 -2.26 31.39 16.54
N ASP A 172 -1.92 32.59 16.08
CA ASP A 172 -2.50 33.14 14.86
C ASP A 172 -2.03 32.29 13.66
N TYR A 173 -2.85 31.29 13.30
CA TYR A 173 -2.62 30.42 12.16
C TYR A 173 -3.13 31.01 10.83
N SER A 174 -3.56 32.28 10.80
CA SER A 174 -4.09 32.90 9.58
C SER A 174 -3.06 32.92 8.46
N TRP A 175 -1.79 33.17 8.77
CA TRP A 175 -0.71 33.13 7.78
C TRP A 175 -0.46 31.70 7.28
N ILE A 176 -0.45 30.68 8.15
CA ILE A 176 -0.28 29.27 7.75
C ILE A 176 -1.39 28.85 6.80
N LYS A 177 -2.63 29.15 7.17
CA LYS A 177 -3.80 28.83 6.35
C LYS A 177 -3.72 29.52 4.99
N SER A 178 -3.27 30.77 4.95
CA SER A 178 -3.07 31.52 3.70
C SER A 178 -1.97 30.89 2.85
N THR A 179 -0.83 30.53 3.45
CA THR A 179 0.28 29.81 2.80
C THR A 179 -0.18 28.49 2.18
N LEU A 180 -0.98 27.70 2.91
CA LEU A 180 -1.50 26.42 2.39
C LEU A 180 -2.50 26.61 1.25
N LYS A 181 -3.32 27.66 1.30
CA LYS A 181 -4.24 28.03 0.19
C LYS A 181 -3.50 28.52 -1.06
N GLU A 182 -2.35 29.15 -0.88
CA GLU A 182 -1.49 29.60 -1.97
C GLU A 182 -0.72 28.44 -2.60
N LEU A 183 -0.03 27.65 -1.78
CA LEU A 183 0.83 26.56 -2.27
C LEU A 183 0.02 25.35 -2.77
N LYS A 184 -1.09 25.03 -2.10
CA LYS A 184 -1.98 23.88 -2.39
C LYS A 184 -1.23 22.56 -2.57
N SER A 185 -0.09 22.38 -1.90
CA SER A 185 0.75 21.19 -2.02
C SER A 185 1.68 21.09 -0.83
N TRP A 186 1.60 20.00 -0.08
CA TRP A 186 2.53 19.73 1.02
C TRP A 186 3.96 19.51 0.54
N ASP A 187 4.15 18.99 -0.68
CA ASP A 187 5.48 18.89 -1.28
C ASP A 187 6.13 20.26 -1.50
N LYS A 188 5.35 21.25 -1.97
CA LYS A 188 5.84 22.63 -2.07
C LYS A 188 6.11 23.25 -0.71
N VAL A 189 5.29 22.93 0.30
CA VAL A 189 5.56 23.33 1.69
C VAL A 189 6.90 22.75 2.17
N LYS A 190 7.13 21.45 1.95
CA LYS A 190 8.40 20.78 2.29
C LYS A 190 9.57 21.40 1.53
N GLU A 191 9.42 21.69 0.24
CA GLU A 191 10.46 22.35 -0.56
C GLU A 191 10.82 23.73 -0.02
N GLN A 192 9.81 24.55 0.29
CA GLN A 192 10.00 25.93 0.73
C GLN A 192 10.52 26.05 2.17
N PHE A 193 10.07 25.17 3.08
CA PHE A 193 10.28 25.36 4.51
C PHE A 193 11.09 24.27 5.19
N SER A 194 11.51 23.18 4.52
CA SER A 194 12.25 22.07 5.16
C SER A 194 13.55 22.48 5.89
N SER A 195 14.18 23.57 5.49
CA SER A 195 15.35 24.15 6.16
C SER A 195 15.01 24.99 7.39
N ASP A 196 13.77 25.51 7.49
CA ASP A 196 13.24 26.23 8.64
C ASP A 196 12.42 25.29 9.53
N GLN A 197 13.12 24.61 10.44
CA GLN A 197 12.51 23.65 11.35
C GLN A 197 11.38 24.27 12.18
N LYS A 198 11.51 25.53 12.63
CA LYS A 198 10.50 26.18 13.45
C LYS A 198 9.20 26.35 12.68
N THR A 199 9.30 26.88 11.46
CA THR A 199 8.15 27.09 10.57
C THR A 199 7.50 25.76 10.17
N MET A 200 8.29 24.73 9.87
CA MET A 200 7.76 23.38 9.58
C MET A 200 7.01 22.76 10.77
N TRP A 201 7.48 22.96 11.99
CA TRP A 201 6.75 22.51 13.18
C TRP A 201 5.41 23.25 13.35
N GLN A 202 5.37 24.56 13.07
CA GLN A 202 4.11 25.32 13.12
C GLN A 202 3.11 24.84 12.05
N LEU A 203 3.59 24.54 10.84
CA LEU A 203 2.78 23.96 9.76
C LEU A 203 2.26 22.58 10.13
N PHE A 204 3.11 21.76 10.74
CA PHE A 204 2.75 20.43 11.25
C PHE A 204 1.69 20.51 12.36
N ASP A 205 1.87 21.39 13.34
CA ASP A 205 0.94 21.57 14.46
C ASP A 205 -0.42 22.08 13.95
N PHE A 206 -0.42 23.01 12.98
CA PHE A 206 -1.65 23.44 12.32
C PHE A 206 -2.35 22.30 11.57
N ARG A 207 -1.61 21.51 10.79
CA ARG A 207 -2.15 20.34 10.08
C ARG A 207 -2.83 19.40 11.08
N GLN A 208 -2.13 19.01 12.13
CA GLN A 208 -2.64 18.10 13.16
C GLN A 208 -3.91 18.69 13.80
N TRP A 209 -3.84 19.93 14.28
CA TRP A 209 -5.00 20.61 14.88
C TRP A 209 -6.21 20.65 13.94
N TYR A 210 -6.01 21.03 12.68
CA TYR A 210 -7.10 21.15 11.72
C TYR A 210 -7.75 19.80 11.40
N VAL A 211 -6.94 18.77 11.14
CA VAL A 211 -7.40 17.41 10.85
C VAL A 211 -8.12 16.80 12.06
N ASP A 212 -7.51 16.87 13.25
CA ASP A 212 -8.09 16.34 14.49
C ASP A 212 -9.40 17.04 14.86
N SER A 213 -9.51 18.35 14.58
CA SER A 213 -10.76 19.11 14.77
C SER A 213 -11.88 18.60 13.87
N LEU A 214 -11.58 18.27 12.61
CA LEU A 214 -12.58 17.66 11.72
C LEU A 214 -12.99 16.25 12.17
N ILE A 215 -12.05 15.46 12.71
CA ILE A 215 -12.35 14.15 13.31
C ILE A 215 -13.25 14.30 14.53
N SER A 216 -13.02 15.31 15.37
CA SER A 216 -13.91 15.62 16.51
C SER A 216 -15.34 15.89 16.04
N VAL A 217 -15.54 16.70 15.00
CA VAL A 217 -16.88 16.92 14.40
C VAL A 217 -17.50 15.63 13.86
N LEU A 218 -16.68 14.74 13.28
CA LEU A 218 -17.14 13.43 12.83
C LEU A 218 -17.57 12.55 14.01
N ARG A 219 -16.92 12.60 15.17
CA ARG A 219 -17.33 11.84 16.36
C ARG A 219 -18.69 12.30 16.88
N ASP A 220 -18.97 13.61 16.85
CA ASP A 220 -20.29 14.16 17.19
C ASP A 220 -21.38 13.66 16.23
N THR A 221 -21.03 13.53 14.94
CA THR A 221 -21.96 13.09 13.89
C THR A 221 -22.16 11.57 13.88
N TYR A 222 -21.10 10.82 14.20
CA TYR A 222 -21.05 9.35 14.15
C TYR A 222 -20.58 8.81 15.51
N PRO A 223 -21.48 8.68 16.50
CA PRO A 223 -21.12 8.21 17.83
C PRO A 223 -20.44 6.84 17.80
N GLY A 224 -19.30 6.74 18.49
CA GLY A 224 -18.46 5.54 18.51
C GLY A 224 -17.51 5.41 17.31
N LEU A 225 -17.34 6.45 16.49
CA LEU A 225 -16.28 6.52 15.50
C LEU A 225 -14.91 6.47 16.19
N ILE A 226 -14.06 5.57 15.70
CA ILE A 226 -12.68 5.35 16.09
C ILE A 226 -11.80 5.93 14.99
N ALA A 227 -10.82 6.75 15.35
CA ALA A 227 -9.80 7.22 14.43
C ALA A 227 -8.42 6.77 14.92
N LYS A 228 -7.63 6.18 14.02
CA LYS A 228 -6.27 5.75 14.32
C LYS A 228 -5.30 6.38 13.36
N SER A 229 -4.37 7.16 13.87
CA SER A 229 -3.22 7.63 13.11
C SER A 229 -2.09 6.59 13.12
N VAL A 230 -1.51 6.32 11.96
CA VAL A 230 -0.33 5.45 11.80
C VAL A 230 0.76 6.23 11.09
N GLY A 231 1.69 6.81 11.85
CA GLY A 231 2.67 7.76 11.31
C GLY A 231 2.28 9.20 11.65
N SER A 232 3.14 10.19 11.36
CA SER A 232 3.03 11.59 11.84
C SER A 232 3.70 11.88 13.20
N ALA A 233 4.89 11.31 13.45
CA ALA A 233 5.74 11.79 14.54
C ALA A 233 6.67 12.95 14.12
N ASP A 234 6.92 13.09 12.81
CA ASP A 234 7.86 14.07 12.25
C ASP A 234 7.15 15.02 11.27
N PRO A 235 7.57 16.29 11.15
CA PRO A 235 6.93 17.31 10.29
C PRO A 235 6.83 16.93 8.82
N THR A 236 7.73 16.08 8.34
CA THR A 236 7.79 15.66 6.94
C THR A 236 7.16 14.30 6.69
N SER A 237 6.57 13.69 7.72
CA SER A 237 5.89 12.40 7.57
C SER A 237 4.44 12.60 7.14
N ASP A 238 3.99 11.65 6.33
CA ASP A 238 2.60 11.42 5.95
C ASP A 238 1.74 11.27 7.20
N TYR A 239 0.48 11.72 7.11
CA TYR A 239 -0.51 11.60 8.17
C TYR A 239 -1.64 10.67 7.75
N ASP A 240 -1.37 9.38 7.87
CA ASP A 240 -2.31 8.32 7.51
C ASP A 240 -3.26 8.03 8.67
N ILE A 241 -4.57 8.10 8.40
CA ILE A 241 -5.62 7.91 9.42
C ILE A 241 -6.59 6.82 8.95
N THR A 242 -6.76 5.79 9.76
CA THR A 242 -7.83 4.79 9.57
C THR A 242 -9.06 5.18 10.39
N ILE A 243 -10.22 5.25 9.72
CA ILE A 243 -11.52 5.51 10.34
C ILE A 243 -12.31 4.20 10.42
N SER A 244 -12.86 3.92 11.59
CA SER A 244 -13.76 2.80 11.85
C SER A 244 -15.02 3.29 12.56
N THR A 245 -16.17 2.76 12.18
CA THR A 245 -17.43 2.96 12.91
C THR A 245 -18.02 1.58 13.22
N PRO A 246 -17.58 0.93 14.32
CA PRO A 246 -17.91 -0.45 14.61
C PRO A 246 -19.43 -0.71 14.56
N GLY A 247 -19.84 -1.64 13.69
CA GLY A 247 -21.24 -2.07 13.54
C GLY A 247 -22.13 -1.20 12.66
N SER A 248 -21.80 0.06 12.37
CA SER A 248 -22.63 0.91 11.49
C SER A 248 -22.16 0.92 10.03
N GLY A 249 -20.85 0.79 9.80
CA GLY A 249 -20.24 0.92 8.47
C GLY A 249 -20.34 2.34 7.87
N LYS A 250 -20.48 3.36 8.72
CA LYS A 250 -20.59 4.78 8.39
C LYS A 250 -19.25 5.50 8.21
N ASP A 251 -18.15 4.76 8.33
CA ASP A 251 -16.80 5.24 8.08
C ASP A 251 -16.61 5.76 6.66
N VAL A 252 -17.27 5.14 5.67
CA VAL A 252 -17.22 5.61 4.28
C VAL A 252 -17.86 7.00 4.13
N GLU A 253 -19.04 7.22 4.67
CA GLU A 253 -19.69 8.54 4.65
C GLU A 253 -18.90 9.58 5.44
N ALA A 254 -18.30 9.19 6.58
CA ALA A 254 -17.45 10.07 7.38
C ALA A 254 -16.23 10.57 6.57
N ILE A 255 -15.56 9.68 5.83
CA ILE A 255 -14.43 10.05 4.97
C ILE A 255 -14.88 10.94 3.80
N LYS A 256 -16.01 10.61 3.15
CA LYS A 256 -16.58 11.47 2.08
C LYS A 256 -16.85 12.88 2.59
N TRP A 257 -17.40 13.01 3.80
CA TRP A 257 -17.62 14.31 4.43
C TRP A 257 -16.30 15.04 4.72
N PHE A 258 -15.31 14.34 5.29
CA PHE A 258 -14.00 14.91 5.61
C PHE A 258 -13.33 15.49 4.36
N ASN A 259 -13.19 14.69 3.30
CA ASN A 259 -12.55 15.13 2.06
C ASN A 259 -13.28 16.34 1.47
N ALA A 260 -14.62 16.34 1.50
CA ALA A 260 -15.41 17.47 1.03
C ALA A 260 -15.17 18.76 1.85
N GLN A 261 -14.98 18.67 3.17
CA GLN A 261 -14.66 19.87 3.98
C GLN A 261 -13.28 20.42 3.66
N VAL A 262 -12.26 19.55 3.52
CA VAL A 262 -10.91 19.99 3.16
C VAL A 262 -10.91 20.60 1.76
N HIS A 263 -11.53 19.95 0.78
CA HIS A 263 -11.64 20.46 -0.58
C HIS A 263 -12.40 21.79 -0.64
N LYS A 264 -13.47 21.95 0.14
CA LYS A 264 -14.21 23.21 0.23
C LYS A 264 -13.33 24.36 0.75
N GLU A 265 -12.45 24.08 1.72
CA GLU A 265 -11.62 25.10 2.35
C GLU A 265 -10.36 25.45 1.54
N PHE A 266 -9.69 24.45 0.96
CA PHE A 266 -8.39 24.60 0.31
C PHE A 266 -8.43 24.44 -1.23
N GLY A 267 -9.51 23.89 -1.77
CA GLY A 267 -9.70 23.67 -3.21
C GLY A 267 -8.93 22.50 -3.80
N VAL A 268 -8.38 21.61 -2.96
CA VAL A 268 -7.61 20.40 -3.32
C VAL A 268 -7.85 19.30 -2.28
N GLU A 269 -7.48 18.06 -2.59
CA GLU A 269 -7.64 16.91 -1.68
C GLU A 269 -6.75 17.02 -0.43
N PRO A 270 -7.15 16.41 0.71
CA PRO A 270 -6.35 16.40 1.93
C PRO A 270 -4.95 15.78 1.75
N GLY A 271 -4.83 14.74 0.93
CA GLY A 271 -3.53 14.16 0.59
C GLY A 271 -2.63 15.13 -0.16
N THR A 272 -3.19 16.06 -0.92
CA THR A 272 -2.43 17.09 -1.63
C THR A 272 -1.98 18.23 -0.70
N VAL A 273 -2.92 18.83 0.03
CA VAL A 273 -2.61 20.03 0.84
C VAL A 273 -1.89 19.70 2.15
N PHE A 274 -2.17 18.54 2.74
CA PHE A 274 -1.67 18.17 4.08
C PHE A 274 -0.82 16.90 4.10
N ASP A 275 -0.71 16.16 3.00
CA ASP A 275 -0.12 14.81 3.01
C ASP A 275 -0.89 13.91 4.00
N THR A 276 -2.21 14.08 4.04
CA THR A 276 -3.13 13.39 4.97
C THR A 276 -4.07 12.48 4.19
N ASN A 277 -3.97 11.18 4.43
CA ASN A 277 -4.81 10.18 3.76
C ASN A 277 -5.75 9.52 4.76
N LEU A 278 -7.01 9.36 4.39
CA LEU A 278 -8.01 8.68 5.20
C LEU A 278 -8.38 7.34 4.57
N TYR A 279 -8.36 6.29 5.38
CA TYR A 279 -8.72 4.94 4.97
C TYR A 279 -9.91 4.46 5.79
N ALA A 280 -10.89 3.86 5.14
CA ALA A 280 -11.92 3.12 5.84
C ALA A 280 -11.30 1.82 6.36
N LYS A 281 -11.77 1.34 7.52
CA LYS A 281 -11.28 0.11 8.13
C LYS A 281 -11.18 -1.05 7.14
N ASP A 282 -10.03 -1.70 7.13
CA ASP A 282 -9.71 -2.85 6.27
C ASP A 282 -9.74 -4.17 7.05
N TYR A 283 -8.62 -4.89 7.13
CA TYR A 283 -8.44 -6.19 7.74
C TYR A 283 -8.29 -6.12 9.27
N LEU A 284 -7.61 -5.09 9.79
CA LEU A 284 -7.22 -5.02 11.19
C LEU A 284 -8.25 -4.29 12.04
N LYS A 285 -8.35 -4.67 13.31
CA LYS A 285 -9.02 -3.84 14.32
C LYS A 285 -8.37 -2.47 14.40
N VAL A 286 -9.21 -1.46 14.58
CA VAL A 286 -8.78 -0.08 14.77
C VAL A 286 -8.85 0.27 16.25
N GLU A 287 -7.79 0.88 16.77
CA GLU A 287 -7.70 1.33 18.15
C GLU A 287 -7.42 2.82 18.16
N GLU A 288 -8.20 3.56 18.94
CA GLU A 288 -8.09 5.01 19.06
C GLU A 288 -6.77 5.43 19.67
N ASN A 289 -6.13 6.40 19.02
CA ASN A 289 -4.87 6.98 19.46
C ASN A 289 -4.72 8.47 19.12
N ILE A 290 -5.78 9.12 18.64
CA ILE A 290 -5.82 10.57 18.38
C ILE A 290 -6.39 11.30 19.60
N ASP A 291 -7.43 10.75 20.22
CA ASP A 291 -8.11 11.37 21.36
C ASP A 291 -8.30 10.40 22.53
N ASN A 292 -7.56 10.65 23.62
CA ASN A 292 -7.59 9.84 24.83
C ASN A 292 -8.96 9.87 25.54
N ALA A 293 -9.71 10.97 25.44
CA ALA A 293 -11.04 11.06 26.02
C ALA A 293 -12.01 10.18 25.22
N ALA A 294 -11.96 10.26 23.88
CA ALA A 294 -12.76 9.42 23.00
C ALA A 294 -12.47 7.92 23.20
N LYS A 295 -11.21 7.56 23.49
CA LYS A 295 -10.80 6.17 23.74
C LYS A 295 -11.57 5.50 24.88
N ALA A 296 -11.95 6.26 25.92
CA ALA A 296 -12.69 5.72 27.06
C ALA A 296 -14.17 5.42 26.72
N GLU A 297 -14.73 6.08 25.71
CA GLU A 297 -16.15 6.01 25.36
C GLU A 297 -16.43 5.03 24.21
N GLN A 298 -15.39 4.63 23.47
CA GLN A 298 -15.53 3.81 22.28
C GLN A 298 -15.65 2.32 22.58
N LYS A 299 -16.45 1.64 21.75
CA LYS A 299 -16.52 0.18 21.75
C LYS A 299 -15.25 -0.38 21.13
N SER A 300 -14.80 -1.54 21.63
CA SER A 300 -13.67 -2.23 21.00
C SER A 300 -14.01 -2.62 19.57
N ASP A 301 -13.07 -2.35 18.66
CA ASP A 301 -13.14 -2.85 17.31
C ASP A 301 -12.60 -4.28 17.22
N GLN A 302 -12.97 -5.00 16.18
CA GLN A 302 -12.52 -6.38 15.93
C GLN A 302 -11.84 -6.49 14.57
N ASP A 303 -10.98 -7.48 14.39
CA ASP A 303 -10.45 -7.77 13.06
C ASP A 303 -11.61 -8.11 12.11
N LEU A 304 -11.39 -7.92 10.81
CA LEU A 304 -12.34 -8.35 9.81
C LEU A 304 -12.49 -9.88 9.85
N ASP A 305 -13.74 -10.35 9.82
CA ASP A 305 -14.02 -11.79 9.75
C ASP A 305 -13.39 -12.41 8.49
N GLN A 306 -12.48 -13.36 8.72
CA GLN A 306 -11.79 -14.07 7.65
C GLN A 306 -12.61 -15.26 7.15
N PRO A 307 -12.55 -15.60 5.84
CA PRO A 307 -13.17 -16.81 5.34
C PRO A 307 -12.48 -18.06 5.91
N ASN A 308 -13.26 -19.08 6.24
CA ASN A 308 -12.81 -20.37 6.75
C ASN A 308 -12.88 -21.47 5.67
N ARG A 309 -12.42 -22.68 6.03
CA ARG A 309 -12.47 -23.88 5.17
C ARG A 309 -11.80 -23.63 3.80
N GLY A 310 -12.37 -24.18 2.72
CA GLY A 310 -11.84 -24.02 1.36
C GLY A 310 -11.84 -22.58 0.84
N PHE A 311 -12.67 -21.69 1.39
CA PHE A 311 -12.74 -20.28 0.96
C PHE A 311 -11.52 -19.47 1.41
N SER A 312 -10.84 -19.90 2.49
CA SER A 312 -9.58 -19.28 2.91
C SER A 312 -8.53 -19.26 1.80
N LYS A 313 -8.48 -20.30 0.95
CA LYS A 313 -7.58 -20.35 -0.21
C LYS A 313 -7.94 -19.33 -1.29
N ILE A 314 -9.22 -19.10 -1.53
CA ILE A 314 -9.69 -18.05 -2.46
C ILE A 314 -9.25 -16.69 -1.94
N GLY A 315 -9.42 -16.47 -0.63
CA GLY A 315 -8.93 -15.30 0.07
C GLY A 315 -7.44 -15.07 -0.10
N SER A 316 -6.61 -16.03 0.32
CA SER A 316 -5.15 -15.96 0.21
C SER A 316 -4.66 -15.75 -1.23
N LEU A 317 -5.31 -16.40 -2.20
CA LEU A 317 -5.03 -16.21 -3.63
C LEU A 317 -5.30 -14.77 -4.07
N SER A 318 -6.45 -14.21 -3.66
CA SER A 318 -6.83 -12.83 -3.98
C SER A 318 -5.86 -11.82 -3.36
N GLN A 319 -5.36 -12.09 -2.16
CA GLN A 319 -4.37 -11.24 -1.48
C GLN A 319 -3.00 -11.29 -2.15
N ASP A 320 -2.56 -12.45 -2.65
CA ASP A 320 -1.34 -12.56 -3.46
C ASP A 320 -1.48 -11.82 -4.79
N VAL A 321 -2.62 -11.96 -5.47
CA VAL A 321 -2.91 -11.19 -6.69
C VAL A 321 -2.90 -9.68 -6.40
N ALA A 322 -3.46 -9.22 -5.28
CA ALA A 322 -3.43 -7.81 -4.90
C ALA A 322 -2.00 -7.26 -4.69
N ALA A 323 -1.11 -8.05 -4.08
CA ALA A 323 0.31 -7.72 -3.97
C ALA A 323 0.99 -7.65 -5.35
N LEU A 324 0.69 -8.59 -6.24
CA LEU A 324 1.18 -8.60 -7.63
C LEU A 324 0.66 -7.41 -8.45
N VAL A 325 -0.57 -6.94 -8.21
CA VAL A 325 -1.12 -5.71 -8.83
C VAL A 325 -0.26 -4.50 -8.46
N LYS A 326 0.19 -4.40 -7.20
CA LYS A 326 1.11 -3.33 -6.77
C LYS A 326 2.42 -3.39 -7.55
N GLN A 327 2.98 -4.58 -7.72
CA GLN A 327 4.20 -4.79 -8.50
C GLN A 327 3.99 -4.41 -9.97
N ARG A 328 2.90 -4.88 -10.58
CA ARG A 328 2.55 -4.60 -11.97
C ARG A 328 2.44 -3.11 -12.26
N ARG A 329 1.88 -2.34 -11.32
CA ARG A 329 1.65 -0.89 -11.45
C ARG A 329 2.91 -0.09 -11.79
N TYR A 330 4.08 -0.58 -11.39
CA TYR A 330 5.37 0.12 -11.54
C TYR A 330 6.32 -0.57 -12.53
N MET A 331 5.81 -1.41 -13.41
CA MET A 331 6.52 -1.98 -14.54
C MET A 331 5.85 -1.56 -15.85
N LYS A 332 6.64 -1.33 -16.90
CA LYS A 332 6.09 -1.26 -18.27
C LYS A 332 5.62 -2.63 -18.71
N GLN A 333 4.74 -2.71 -19.73
CA GLN A 333 4.17 -4.01 -20.11
C GLN A 333 5.26 -5.02 -20.51
N VAL A 334 6.23 -4.61 -21.33
CA VAL A 334 7.30 -5.51 -21.78
C VAL A 334 8.17 -5.97 -20.61
N GLU A 335 8.46 -5.07 -19.66
CA GLU A 335 9.21 -5.42 -18.44
C GLU A 335 8.45 -6.44 -17.58
N TRP A 336 7.14 -6.23 -17.39
CA TRP A 336 6.26 -7.15 -16.68
C TRP A 336 6.23 -8.52 -17.34
N ASP A 337 5.98 -8.58 -18.65
CA ASP A 337 5.89 -9.84 -19.40
C ASP A 337 7.21 -10.62 -19.32
N ASN A 338 8.34 -9.93 -19.41
CA ASN A 338 9.67 -10.53 -19.24
C ASN A 338 9.86 -11.10 -17.84
N TYR A 339 9.52 -10.31 -16.80
CA TYR A 339 9.60 -10.75 -15.41
C TYR A 339 8.74 -12.00 -15.16
N VAL A 340 7.48 -11.98 -15.61
CA VAL A 340 6.54 -13.10 -15.47
C VAL A 340 7.06 -14.34 -16.18
N ASN A 341 7.52 -14.21 -17.43
CA ASN A 341 8.05 -15.34 -18.19
C ASN A 341 9.28 -15.95 -17.53
N GLN A 342 10.18 -15.14 -16.98
CA GLN A 342 11.36 -15.63 -16.27
C GLN A 342 10.99 -16.40 -15.00
N VAL A 343 10.03 -15.90 -14.22
CA VAL A 343 9.51 -16.63 -13.04
C VAL A 343 8.83 -17.93 -13.46
N VAL A 344 7.83 -17.85 -14.33
CA VAL A 344 6.96 -18.97 -14.69
C VAL A 344 7.74 -20.08 -15.41
N ASN A 345 8.61 -19.74 -16.35
CA ASN A 345 9.36 -20.75 -17.12
C ASN A 345 10.42 -21.47 -16.28
N SER A 346 10.79 -20.91 -15.12
CA SER A 346 11.72 -21.52 -14.17
C SER A 346 11.05 -22.47 -13.17
N ILE A 347 9.73 -22.63 -13.24
CA ILE A 347 8.97 -23.54 -12.37
C ILE A 347 8.88 -24.91 -13.04
N ALA A 348 9.41 -25.92 -12.34
CA ALA A 348 9.54 -27.27 -12.88
C ALA A 348 8.21 -28.02 -13.01
N ASP A 349 7.26 -27.82 -12.09
CA ASP A 349 5.94 -28.48 -12.15
C ASP A 349 5.01 -27.73 -13.12
N PRO A 350 4.55 -28.36 -14.23
CA PRO A 350 3.67 -27.72 -15.20
C PRO A 350 2.32 -27.26 -14.63
N GLN A 351 1.77 -27.96 -13.63
CA GLN A 351 0.49 -27.57 -13.04
C GLN A 351 0.64 -26.28 -12.22
N GLN A 352 1.67 -26.23 -11.38
CA GLN A 352 2.04 -25.05 -10.63
C GLN A 352 2.47 -23.89 -11.54
N GLN A 353 3.19 -24.17 -12.64
CA GLN A 353 3.53 -23.18 -13.66
C GLN A 353 2.27 -22.51 -14.23
N LYS A 354 1.27 -23.31 -14.64
CA LYS A 354 0.00 -22.80 -15.16
C LYS A 354 -0.75 -21.95 -14.13
N LEU A 355 -0.80 -22.41 -12.88
CA LEU A 355 -1.45 -21.69 -11.79
C LEU A 355 -0.79 -20.33 -11.54
N ILE A 356 0.53 -20.30 -11.43
CA ILE A 356 1.27 -19.06 -11.16
C ILE A 356 1.19 -18.09 -12.32
N ARG A 357 1.24 -18.60 -13.57
CA ARG A 357 0.96 -17.78 -14.75
C ARG A 357 -0.40 -17.10 -14.65
N HIS A 358 -1.45 -17.84 -14.28
CA HIS A 358 -2.78 -17.28 -14.10
C HIS A 358 -2.82 -16.17 -13.03
N GLN A 359 -2.10 -16.31 -11.91
CA GLN A 359 -2.01 -15.27 -10.87
C GLN A 359 -1.43 -13.96 -11.42
N TYR A 360 -0.33 -14.04 -12.17
CA TYR A 360 0.30 -12.87 -12.78
C TYR A 360 -0.58 -12.23 -13.86
N GLU A 361 -1.27 -13.03 -14.67
CA GLU A 361 -2.19 -12.54 -15.70
C GLU A 361 -3.45 -11.91 -15.09
N GLU A 362 -3.95 -12.45 -13.98
CA GLU A 362 -5.06 -11.87 -13.22
C GLU A 362 -4.64 -10.52 -12.62
N ALA A 363 -3.43 -10.42 -12.06
CA ALA A 363 -2.89 -9.16 -11.56
C ALA A 363 -2.74 -8.10 -12.68
N ASP A 364 -2.23 -8.47 -13.85
CA ASP A 364 -2.19 -7.56 -15.02
C ASP A 364 -3.60 -7.12 -15.43
N SER A 365 -4.54 -8.07 -15.51
CA SER A 365 -5.93 -7.78 -15.88
C SER A 365 -6.60 -6.81 -14.91
N ILE A 366 -6.39 -6.99 -13.59
CA ILE A 366 -6.92 -6.10 -12.57
C ILE A 366 -6.29 -4.71 -12.69
N TYR A 367 -4.96 -4.62 -12.84
CA TYR A 367 -4.25 -3.36 -13.05
C TYR A 367 -4.80 -2.61 -14.27
N GLN A 368 -4.89 -3.27 -15.42
CA GLN A 368 -5.38 -2.65 -16.65
C GLN A 368 -6.80 -2.13 -16.46
N VAL A 369 -7.72 -2.96 -15.95
CA VAL A 369 -9.11 -2.53 -15.71
C VAL A 369 -9.17 -1.32 -14.78
N ALA A 370 -8.42 -1.34 -13.68
CA ALA A 370 -8.47 -0.27 -12.69
C ALA A 370 -7.84 1.04 -13.19
N ALA A 371 -6.72 0.95 -13.93
CA ALA A 371 -6.10 2.09 -14.59
C ALA A 371 -7.05 2.72 -15.63
N TYR A 372 -7.75 1.90 -16.42
CA TYR A 372 -8.73 2.38 -17.39
C TYR A 372 -9.95 3.05 -16.75
N GLU A 373 -10.47 2.46 -15.67
CA GLU A 373 -11.58 3.03 -14.90
C GLU A 373 -11.17 4.42 -14.36
N LEU A 374 -10.01 4.52 -13.72
CA LEU A 374 -9.51 5.80 -13.19
C LEU A 374 -9.25 6.83 -14.30
N LEU A 375 -8.63 6.43 -15.41
CA LEU A 375 -8.42 7.30 -16.57
C LEU A 375 -9.74 7.85 -17.11
N GLY A 376 -10.77 6.99 -17.19
CA GLY A 376 -12.10 7.38 -17.64
C GLY A 376 -12.71 8.45 -16.76
N GLU A 377 -12.67 8.27 -15.43
CA GLU A 377 -13.18 9.24 -14.46
C GLU A 377 -12.40 10.56 -14.47
N VAL A 378 -11.08 10.50 -14.60
CA VAL A 378 -10.23 11.70 -14.70
C VAL A 378 -10.54 12.47 -15.97
N LYS A 379 -10.64 11.79 -17.12
CA LYS A 379 -10.99 12.43 -18.40
C LYS A 379 -12.38 13.07 -18.38
N GLN A 380 -13.32 12.63 -17.56
CA GLN A 380 -14.63 13.28 -17.46
C GLN A 380 -14.53 14.71 -16.88
N GLU A 381 -13.57 14.99 -16.00
CA GLU A 381 -13.38 16.31 -15.39
C GLU A 381 -12.33 17.19 -16.10
N MET A 382 -11.51 16.63 -17.00
CA MET A 382 -10.54 17.39 -17.78
C MET A 382 -11.20 18.21 -18.90
N SER A 383 -10.62 19.37 -19.21
CA SER A 383 -11.01 20.16 -20.39
C SER A 383 -10.49 19.52 -21.69
N ASP A 384 -11.16 19.81 -22.82
CA ASP A 384 -10.74 19.28 -24.12
C ASP A 384 -9.30 19.68 -24.53
N PRO A 385 -8.84 20.93 -24.30
CA PRO A 385 -7.45 21.30 -24.55
C PRO A 385 -6.45 20.46 -23.75
N GLU A 386 -6.75 20.16 -22.48
CA GLU A 386 -5.89 19.32 -21.63
C GLU A 386 -5.85 17.87 -22.14
N LYS A 387 -7.00 17.30 -22.51
CA LYS A 387 -7.06 15.95 -23.12
C LYS A 387 -6.20 15.87 -24.37
N GLN A 388 -6.34 16.84 -25.28
CA GLN A 388 -5.57 16.89 -26.52
C GLN A 388 -4.07 17.09 -26.26
N LYS A 389 -3.70 17.84 -25.22
CA LYS A 389 -2.29 18.02 -24.82
C LYS A 389 -1.71 16.66 -24.39
N ILE A 390 -2.38 15.95 -23.50
CA ILE A 390 -1.94 14.63 -22.99
C ILE A 390 -1.87 13.62 -24.14
N GLU A 391 -2.91 13.50 -24.96
CA GLU A 391 -2.94 12.55 -26.09
C GLU A 391 -1.79 12.77 -27.09
N LYS A 392 -1.34 14.01 -27.29
CA LYS A 392 -0.20 14.33 -28.16
C LYS A 392 1.16 14.03 -27.52
N GLN A 393 1.24 14.13 -26.19
CA GLN A 393 2.49 13.94 -25.44
C GLN A 393 2.74 12.48 -25.10
N THR A 394 1.69 11.70 -24.86
CA THR A 394 1.80 10.29 -24.50
C THR A 394 2.28 9.44 -25.67
N LYS A 395 3.32 8.65 -25.42
CA LYS A 395 3.91 7.72 -26.39
C LYS A 395 4.30 6.43 -25.68
N LEU A 396 4.20 5.31 -26.40
CA LEU A 396 4.73 4.04 -25.94
C LEU A 396 6.26 4.06 -25.96
N GLY A 397 6.89 3.24 -25.12
CA GLY A 397 8.33 3.02 -25.20
C GLY A 397 8.74 2.27 -26.47
N GLU A 398 10.02 2.34 -26.85
CA GLU A 398 10.56 1.66 -28.03
C GLU A 398 10.28 0.15 -28.02
N ASP A 399 10.43 -0.49 -26.85
CA ASP A 399 10.16 -1.93 -26.70
C ASP A 399 8.68 -2.26 -26.92
N GLU A 400 7.76 -1.44 -26.42
CA GLU A 400 6.32 -1.62 -26.60
C GLU A 400 5.92 -1.39 -28.06
N GLU A 401 6.47 -0.36 -28.71
CA GLU A 401 6.28 -0.10 -30.13
C GLU A 401 6.75 -1.28 -31.00
N LYS A 402 7.93 -1.83 -30.68
CA LYS A 402 8.48 -3.01 -31.35
C LYS A 402 7.58 -4.23 -31.20
N VAL A 403 6.93 -4.42 -30.05
CA VAL A 403 6.00 -5.53 -29.93
C VAL A 403 4.70 -5.25 -30.68
N ILE A 404 4.15 -4.04 -30.61
CA ILE A 404 2.97 -3.64 -31.37
C ILE A 404 3.19 -3.84 -32.88
N SER A 405 4.38 -3.51 -33.41
CA SER A 405 4.68 -3.70 -34.83
C SER A 405 4.63 -5.17 -35.28
N ASN A 406 4.88 -6.11 -34.37
CA ASN A 406 4.84 -7.55 -34.64
C ASN A 406 3.43 -8.16 -34.53
N LEU A 407 2.44 -7.40 -34.05
CA LEU A 407 1.05 -7.87 -33.99
C LEU A 407 0.38 -7.80 -35.37
N PRO A 408 -0.54 -8.72 -35.69
CA PRO A 408 -1.35 -8.65 -36.91
C PRO A 408 -2.13 -7.34 -36.99
N ASP A 409 -2.17 -6.72 -38.17
CA ASP A 409 -2.95 -5.50 -38.38
C ASP A 409 -4.46 -5.76 -38.17
N GLY A 410 -5.17 -4.74 -37.69
CA GLY A 410 -6.61 -4.79 -37.42
C GLY A 410 -7.00 -4.29 -36.02
N GLU A 411 -8.26 -4.53 -35.65
CA GLU A 411 -8.84 -4.05 -34.39
C GLU A 411 -8.14 -4.61 -33.15
N TYR A 412 -7.59 -5.83 -33.23
CA TYR A 412 -6.82 -6.42 -32.13
C TYR A 412 -5.59 -5.57 -31.80
N LYS A 413 -4.70 -5.32 -32.76
CA LYS A 413 -3.49 -4.47 -32.57
C LYS A 413 -3.84 -3.07 -32.10
N LYS A 414 -4.91 -2.47 -32.65
CA LYS A 414 -5.43 -1.17 -32.21
C LYS A 414 -5.89 -1.19 -30.75
N THR A 415 -6.62 -2.22 -30.34
CA THR A 415 -7.08 -2.40 -28.95
C THR A 415 -5.91 -2.56 -27.99
N ILE A 416 -4.91 -3.39 -28.33
CA ILE A 416 -3.71 -3.56 -27.51
C ILE A 416 -2.95 -2.24 -27.39
N ARG A 417 -2.76 -1.53 -28.50
CA ARG A 417 -2.09 -0.22 -28.51
C ARG A 417 -2.82 0.80 -27.64
N GLN A 418 -4.14 0.90 -27.80
CA GLN A 418 -4.96 1.78 -26.98
C GLN A 418 -4.78 1.43 -25.51
N GLN A 419 -4.87 0.13 -25.16
CA GLN A 419 -4.67 -0.38 -23.80
C GLN A 419 -3.35 0.08 -23.17
N LEU A 420 -2.24 -0.06 -23.88
CA LEU A 420 -0.94 0.39 -23.38
C LEU A 420 -0.86 1.91 -23.25
N LEU A 421 -1.40 2.65 -24.24
CA LEU A 421 -1.40 4.11 -24.21
C LEU A 421 -2.18 4.67 -23.01
N GLY A 422 -3.33 4.11 -22.65
CA GLY A 422 -4.09 4.63 -21.51
C GLY A 422 -3.36 4.52 -20.16
N ALA A 423 -2.51 3.52 -19.96
CA ALA A 423 -1.67 3.45 -18.75
C ALA A 423 -0.63 4.59 -18.73
N GLU A 424 0.02 4.85 -19.86
CA GLU A 424 0.97 5.96 -20.02
C GLU A 424 0.27 7.32 -19.93
N GLU A 425 -0.96 7.45 -20.46
CA GLU A 425 -1.79 8.66 -20.34
C GLU A 425 -2.13 8.94 -18.88
N LEU A 426 -2.55 7.91 -18.12
CA LEU A 426 -2.84 8.06 -16.70
C LEU A 426 -1.59 8.50 -15.92
N GLN A 427 -0.42 7.94 -16.25
CA GLN A 427 0.84 8.36 -15.63
C GLN A 427 1.19 9.81 -15.97
N ALA A 428 1.02 10.23 -17.23
CA ALA A 428 1.23 11.61 -17.65
C ALA A 428 0.28 12.58 -16.92
N ILE A 429 -1.00 12.23 -16.79
CA ILE A 429 -1.96 13.06 -16.03
C ILE A 429 -1.62 13.08 -14.54
N THR A 430 -1.15 11.97 -13.97
CA THR A 430 -0.71 11.93 -12.57
C THR A 430 0.46 12.88 -12.33
N HIS A 431 1.35 13.06 -13.31
CA HIS A 431 2.43 14.04 -13.22
C HIS A 431 1.94 15.49 -13.36
N ASP A 432 1.08 15.76 -14.35
CA ASP A 432 0.60 17.11 -14.66
C ASP A 432 -0.47 17.63 -13.69
N ASN A 433 -1.31 16.74 -13.16
CA ASN A 433 -2.45 17.06 -12.30
C ASN A 433 -2.70 15.94 -11.27
N SER A 434 -1.74 15.74 -10.36
CA SER A 434 -1.79 14.72 -9.32
C SER A 434 -3.02 14.84 -8.41
N ASP A 435 -3.49 16.06 -8.11
CA ASP A 435 -4.65 16.29 -7.24
C ASP A 435 -5.95 15.76 -7.85
N LEU A 436 -6.19 16.01 -9.15
CA LEU A 436 -7.37 15.47 -9.84
C LEU A 436 -7.35 13.95 -9.85
N VAL A 437 -6.19 13.34 -10.14
CA VAL A 437 -6.04 11.88 -10.09
C VAL A 437 -6.31 11.37 -8.69
N LEU A 438 -5.76 12.00 -7.65
CA LEU A 438 -5.98 11.65 -6.25
C LEU A 438 -7.47 11.74 -5.87
N LYS A 439 -8.15 12.81 -6.25
CA LYS A 439 -9.59 13.00 -6.01
C LYS A 439 -10.41 11.85 -6.60
N LYS A 440 -10.20 11.53 -7.88
CA LYS A 440 -10.92 10.44 -8.55
C LYS A 440 -10.56 9.06 -8.01
N SER A 441 -9.31 8.89 -7.61
CA SER A 441 -8.85 7.69 -6.93
C SER A 441 -9.58 7.54 -5.57
N ASN A 442 -9.67 8.59 -4.76
CA ASN A 442 -10.41 8.57 -3.49
C ASN A 442 -11.90 8.26 -3.68
N GLU A 443 -12.55 8.83 -4.69
CA GLU A 443 -13.95 8.52 -5.03
C GLU A 443 -14.14 7.02 -5.34
N LEU A 444 -13.32 6.46 -6.23
CA LEU A 444 -13.38 5.04 -6.60
C LEU A 444 -13.05 4.11 -5.42
N TYR A 445 -12.08 4.48 -4.57
CA TYR A 445 -11.76 3.78 -3.33
C TYR A 445 -13.01 3.70 -2.43
N LEU A 446 -13.64 4.83 -2.14
CA LEU A 446 -14.80 4.89 -1.25
C LEU A 446 -16.02 4.16 -1.83
N ASP A 447 -16.14 4.11 -3.16
CA ASP A 447 -17.18 3.30 -3.81
C ASP A 447 -16.94 1.79 -3.65
N ARG A 448 -15.68 1.34 -3.70
CA ARG A 448 -15.34 -0.05 -3.36
C ARG A 448 -15.59 -0.34 -1.88
N MET A 449 -15.24 0.58 -0.98
CA MET A 449 -15.51 0.43 0.46
C MET A 449 -17.01 0.40 0.76
N THR A 450 -17.84 1.17 0.04
CA THR A 450 -19.30 1.10 0.14
C THR A 450 -19.82 -0.31 -0.18
N LYS A 451 -19.28 -0.95 -1.22
CA LYS A 451 -19.61 -2.34 -1.57
C LYS A 451 -19.21 -3.30 -0.45
N VAL A 452 -18.02 -3.13 0.14
CA VAL A 452 -17.58 -3.92 1.31
C VAL A 452 -18.57 -3.79 2.47
N ARG A 453 -18.98 -2.57 2.84
CA ARG A 453 -19.96 -2.35 3.92
C ARG A 453 -21.31 -3.01 3.64
N THR A 454 -21.77 -2.95 2.39
CA THR A 454 -23.00 -3.63 1.94
C THR A 454 -22.91 -5.15 2.11
N LEU A 455 -21.79 -5.75 1.75
CA LEU A 455 -21.55 -7.19 1.93
C LEU A 455 -21.46 -7.59 3.41
N GLN A 456 -20.80 -6.78 4.25
CA GLN A 456 -20.75 -7.01 5.70
C GLN A 456 -22.13 -6.93 6.35
N GLU A 457 -22.99 -5.99 5.92
CA GLU A 457 -24.38 -5.94 6.37
C GLU A 457 -25.17 -7.18 5.91
N THR A 458 -24.93 -7.65 4.70
CA THR A 458 -25.54 -8.88 4.17
C THR A 458 -25.14 -10.10 4.99
N ILE A 459 -23.86 -10.25 5.33
CA ILE A 459 -23.35 -11.31 6.20
C ILE A 459 -24.04 -11.27 7.57
N ARG A 460 -24.15 -10.08 8.18
CA ARG A 460 -24.85 -9.92 9.48
C ARG A 460 -26.31 -10.35 9.41
N LYS A 461 -27.01 -9.99 8.33
CA LYS A 461 -28.43 -10.37 8.10
C LYS A 461 -28.60 -11.88 7.90
N LEU A 462 -27.65 -12.53 7.22
CA LEU A 462 -27.66 -13.99 7.03
C LEU A 462 -27.40 -14.75 8.33
N GLY A 463 -26.61 -14.17 9.26
CA GLY A 463 -26.26 -14.80 10.52
C GLY A 463 -25.65 -16.19 10.32
N THR A 464 -26.17 -17.20 11.00
CA THR A 464 -25.75 -18.60 10.85
C THR A 464 -26.61 -19.39 9.84
N GLY A 465 -27.54 -18.75 9.14
CA GLY A 465 -28.54 -19.42 8.30
C GLY A 465 -27.97 -20.01 7.00
N GLU A 466 -27.01 -19.32 6.37
CA GLU A 466 -26.39 -19.74 5.11
C GLU A 466 -24.86 -19.73 5.20
N PRO A 467 -24.25 -20.68 5.93
CA PRO A 467 -22.82 -20.64 6.24
C PRO A 467 -21.94 -20.61 4.97
N THR A 468 -22.24 -21.41 3.95
CA THR A 468 -21.46 -21.41 2.70
C THR A 468 -21.52 -20.06 1.98
N LYS A 469 -22.67 -19.40 1.97
CA LYS A 469 -22.82 -18.07 1.38
C LYS A 469 -22.07 -17.03 2.17
N VAL A 470 -22.16 -17.06 3.50
CA VAL A 470 -21.39 -16.17 4.38
C VAL A 470 -19.89 -16.29 4.10
N GLU A 471 -19.36 -17.50 3.99
CA GLU A 471 -17.93 -17.70 3.71
C GLU A 471 -17.52 -17.26 2.29
N ALA A 472 -18.39 -17.44 1.30
CA ALA A 472 -18.17 -16.89 -0.05
C ALA A 472 -18.15 -15.36 -0.06
N LEU A 473 -19.07 -14.70 0.67
CA LEU A 473 -19.10 -13.25 0.80
C LEU A 473 -17.88 -12.68 1.54
N LYS A 474 -17.37 -13.39 2.56
CA LYS A 474 -16.11 -13.01 3.24
C LYS A 474 -14.92 -13.04 2.28
N ALA A 475 -14.81 -14.09 1.46
CA ALA A 475 -13.78 -14.15 0.42
C ALA A 475 -13.95 -13.04 -0.64
N GLN A 476 -15.19 -12.71 -1.01
CA GLN A 476 -15.47 -11.60 -1.92
C GLN A 476 -15.09 -10.24 -1.33
N ILE A 477 -15.33 -10.02 -0.03
CA ILE A 477 -14.89 -8.80 0.67
C ILE A 477 -13.36 -8.66 0.57
N GLN A 478 -12.60 -9.71 0.86
CA GLN A 478 -11.13 -9.68 0.74
C GLN A 478 -10.68 -9.32 -0.67
N GLN A 479 -11.33 -9.86 -1.69
CA GLN A 479 -11.05 -9.52 -3.08
C GLN A 479 -11.31 -8.03 -3.35
N ILE A 480 -12.47 -7.51 -2.94
CA ILE A 480 -12.83 -6.10 -3.13
C ILE A 480 -11.89 -5.17 -2.35
N LEU A 481 -11.43 -5.56 -1.16
CA LEU A 481 -10.45 -4.78 -0.40
C LEU A 481 -9.13 -4.65 -1.16
N GLY A 482 -8.60 -5.75 -1.71
CA GLY A 482 -7.40 -5.69 -2.55
C GLY A 482 -7.58 -4.79 -3.79
N GLU A 483 -8.77 -4.80 -4.41
CA GLU A 483 -9.12 -3.91 -5.51
C GLU A 483 -9.24 -2.45 -5.07
N ALA A 484 -9.86 -2.19 -3.91
CA ALA A 484 -10.01 -0.85 -3.35
C ALA A 484 -8.65 -0.21 -3.11
N CYS A 485 -7.68 -0.96 -2.57
CA CYS A 485 -6.35 -0.45 -2.28
C CYS A 485 -5.58 0.04 -3.51
N PHE A 486 -5.91 -0.40 -4.73
CA PHE A 486 -5.35 0.20 -5.95
C PHE A 486 -5.64 1.70 -6.04
N TYR A 487 -6.85 2.09 -5.62
CA TYR A 487 -7.35 3.46 -5.64
C TYR A 487 -7.01 4.25 -4.37
N ALA A 488 -6.63 3.58 -3.28
CA ALA A 488 -6.20 4.27 -2.08
C ALA A 488 -4.82 4.93 -2.29
N ALA A 489 -4.65 6.15 -1.79
CA ALA A 489 -3.35 6.81 -1.77
C ALA A 489 -2.38 5.98 -0.92
N GLU A 490 -1.21 5.63 -1.44
CA GLU A 490 -0.10 5.01 -0.68
C GLU A 490 -0.40 3.72 0.12
N ALA A 491 -1.58 3.11 -0.03
CA ALA A 491 -2.01 2.00 0.82
C ALA A 491 -1.28 0.69 0.53
N TYR A 492 -1.30 -0.18 1.54
CA TYR A 492 -0.96 -1.58 1.38
C TYR A 492 -2.11 -2.35 0.72
N HIS A 493 -1.82 -3.12 -0.34
CA HIS A 493 -2.82 -3.85 -1.13
C HIS A 493 -3.18 -5.21 -0.52
N SER A 494 -2.23 -5.86 0.14
CA SER A 494 -2.39 -7.21 0.67
C SER A 494 -2.40 -7.25 2.20
N GLU A 495 -3.22 -8.14 2.74
CA GLU A 495 -3.25 -8.47 4.17
C GLU A 495 -1.85 -8.87 4.68
N GLY A 496 -1.08 -9.60 3.88
CA GLY A 496 0.28 -9.99 4.23
C GLY A 496 1.20 -8.81 4.48
N ALA A 497 1.15 -7.78 3.62
CA ALA A 497 1.94 -6.57 3.82
C ALA A 497 1.46 -5.75 5.02
N VAL A 498 0.14 -5.63 5.22
CA VAL A 498 -0.46 -4.96 6.39
C VAL A 498 -0.01 -5.65 7.69
N LYS A 499 -0.19 -6.97 7.80
CA LYS A 499 0.18 -7.71 9.01
C LYS A 499 1.69 -7.73 9.26
N HIS A 500 2.48 -7.95 8.23
CA HIS A 500 3.94 -7.99 8.37
C HIS A 500 4.49 -6.61 8.71
N ILE A 501 4.20 -5.60 7.89
CA ILE A 501 4.86 -4.30 7.99
C ILE A 501 4.14 -3.36 8.95
N VAL A 502 2.82 -3.22 8.84
CA VAL A 502 2.07 -2.27 9.68
C VAL A 502 1.94 -2.81 11.10
N ALA A 503 1.42 -4.03 11.28
CA ALA A 503 1.29 -4.59 12.63
C ALA A 503 2.64 -5.05 13.20
N GLY A 504 3.39 -5.89 12.48
CA GLY A 504 4.61 -6.52 12.97
C GLY A 504 5.82 -5.59 13.09
N VAL A 505 6.11 -4.78 12.06
CA VAL A 505 7.32 -3.93 12.05
C VAL A 505 7.06 -2.55 12.66
N GLN A 506 5.91 -1.92 12.38
CA GLN A 506 5.64 -0.54 12.81
C GLN A 506 4.80 -0.47 14.10
N GLY A 507 3.82 -1.34 14.26
CA GLY A 507 2.85 -1.32 15.36
C GLY A 507 3.37 -1.93 16.66
N ALA A 508 4.28 -2.90 16.58
CA ALA A 508 4.83 -3.60 17.73
C ALA A 508 5.87 -2.80 18.55
N LYS A 509 5.70 -1.48 18.66
CA LYS A 509 6.57 -0.60 19.46
C LYS A 509 6.36 -0.74 20.98
N ALA A 510 5.34 -1.48 21.42
CA ALA A 510 4.98 -1.58 22.83
C ALA A 510 5.85 -2.59 23.62
N SER A 511 6.31 -3.67 22.98
CA SER A 511 7.24 -4.65 23.57
C SER A 511 7.84 -5.58 22.50
N SER A 512 9.01 -6.17 22.77
CA SER A 512 9.55 -7.26 21.92
C SER A 512 8.59 -8.43 21.80
N ASP A 513 7.83 -8.70 22.86
CA ASP A 513 6.96 -9.86 22.97
C ASP A 513 5.74 -9.72 22.05
N ASP A 514 5.17 -8.51 21.92
CA ASP A 514 4.09 -8.24 20.97
C ASP A 514 4.54 -8.41 19.53
N LYS A 515 5.76 -7.97 19.23
CA LYS A 515 6.35 -8.15 17.90
C LYS A 515 6.47 -9.63 17.58
N ASP A 516 7.10 -10.38 18.47
CA ASP A 516 7.31 -11.81 18.27
C ASP A 516 5.98 -12.55 18.16
N LYS A 517 4.97 -12.18 18.97
CA LYS A 517 3.62 -12.74 18.88
C LYS A 517 2.98 -12.48 17.51
N ILE A 518 3.04 -11.25 17.00
CA ILE A 518 2.49 -10.92 15.68
C ILE A 518 3.25 -11.68 14.60
N MET A 519 4.58 -11.62 14.60
CA MET A 519 5.43 -12.25 13.58
C MET A 519 5.26 -13.77 13.55
N ASN A 520 5.19 -14.42 14.72
CA ASN A 520 4.94 -15.86 14.84
C ASN A 520 3.52 -16.28 14.43
N SER A 521 2.56 -15.35 14.43
CA SER A 521 1.20 -15.61 13.94
C SER A 521 1.07 -15.57 12.41
N LEU A 522 2.09 -15.04 11.72
CA LEU A 522 2.07 -14.94 10.28
C LEU A 522 2.27 -16.31 9.62
N LYS A 523 1.87 -16.40 8.36
CA LYS A 523 2.01 -17.59 7.54
C LYS A 523 2.97 -17.29 6.40
N PRO A 524 3.56 -18.33 5.76
CA PRO A 524 4.43 -18.14 4.61
C PRO A 524 3.86 -17.22 3.52
N GLU A 525 2.56 -17.29 3.26
CA GLU A 525 1.88 -16.46 2.25
C GLU A 525 1.88 -14.98 2.60
N HIS A 526 1.81 -14.62 3.88
CA HIS A 526 1.87 -13.21 4.30
C HIS A 526 3.22 -12.59 3.96
N PHE A 527 4.33 -13.34 4.11
CA PHE A 527 5.65 -12.86 3.76
C PHE A 527 5.89 -12.81 2.26
N LEU A 528 5.34 -13.74 1.47
CA LEU A 528 5.38 -13.65 0.01
C LEU A 528 4.61 -12.42 -0.51
N GLN A 529 3.39 -12.23 -0.01
CA GLN A 529 2.56 -11.05 -0.31
C GLN A 529 3.32 -9.77 0.04
N SER A 530 3.85 -9.68 1.27
CA SER A 530 4.65 -8.53 1.70
C SER A 530 5.88 -8.31 0.82
N PHE A 531 6.62 -9.36 0.47
CA PHE A 531 7.78 -9.24 -0.42
C PHE A 531 7.40 -8.63 -1.78
N ASN A 532 6.39 -9.19 -2.46
CA ASN A 532 5.98 -8.74 -3.79
C ASN A 532 5.47 -7.30 -3.76
N GLU A 533 4.78 -6.93 -2.69
CA GLU A 533 4.29 -5.57 -2.53
C GLU A 533 5.40 -4.56 -2.24
N GLN A 534 6.37 -4.91 -1.38
CA GLN A 534 7.54 -4.07 -1.14
C GLN A 534 8.44 -3.95 -2.36
N LEU A 535 8.46 -4.96 -3.24
CA LEU A 535 9.08 -4.83 -4.55
C LEU A 535 8.35 -3.79 -5.42
N GLY A 536 7.02 -3.79 -5.42
CA GLY A 536 6.23 -2.74 -6.09
C GLY A 536 6.56 -1.35 -5.57
N ASP A 537 6.57 -1.15 -4.26
CA ASP A 537 6.92 0.16 -3.66
C ASP A 537 8.38 0.56 -3.91
N PHE A 538 9.31 -0.41 -3.94
CA PHE A 538 10.69 -0.15 -4.32
C PHE A 538 10.79 0.36 -5.77
N LEU A 539 10.07 -0.27 -6.72
CA LEU A 539 10.02 0.15 -8.12
C LEU A 539 9.34 1.53 -8.28
N LYS A 540 8.32 1.83 -7.47
CA LYS A 540 7.71 3.17 -7.36
C LYS A 540 8.77 4.22 -7.08
N ASP A 541 9.58 4.01 -6.03
CA ASP A 541 10.60 4.97 -5.61
C ASP A 541 11.69 5.13 -6.68
N LEU A 542 12.13 4.06 -7.34
CA LEU A 542 13.08 4.16 -8.45
C LEU A 542 12.55 5.05 -9.58
N SER A 543 11.28 4.90 -9.94
CA SER A 543 10.62 5.70 -10.98
C SER A 543 10.46 7.15 -10.53
N HIS A 544 9.98 7.38 -9.31
CA HIS A 544 9.74 8.71 -8.75
C HIS A 544 11.03 9.54 -8.67
N TYR A 545 12.16 8.92 -8.32
CA TYR A 545 13.46 9.58 -8.22
C TYR A 545 14.35 9.39 -9.45
N ALA A 546 13.84 8.95 -10.60
CA ALA A 546 14.65 8.60 -11.77
C ALA A 546 15.57 9.72 -12.29
N ASN A 547 15.24 10.98 -12.00
CA ASN A 547 16.04 12.16 -12.39
C ASN A 547 16.97 12.67 -11.27
N ALA A 548 17.03 11.99 -10.12
CA ALA A 548 17.89 12.33 -9.00
C ALA A 548 19.26 11.61 -9.11
N PRO A 549 20.30 12.08 -8.40
CA PRO A 549 21.54 11.33 -8.26
C PRO A 549 21.30 9.93 -7.69
N ASP A 550 22.06 8.93 -8.13
CA ASP A 550 21.91 7.52 -7.71
C ASP A 550 21.91 7.35 -6.18
N GLY A 551 22.77 8.09 -5.46
CA GLY A 551 22.80 8.09 -4.00
C GLY A 551 21.46 8.48 -3.37
N LYS A 552 20.77 9.48 -3.94
CA LYS A 552 19.43 9.90 -3.51
C LYS A 552 18.39 8.83 -3.76
N ILE A 553 18.45 8.20 -4.93
CA ILE A 553 17.57 7.06 -5.26
C ILE A 553 17.77 5.95 -4.21
N PHE A 554 19.02 5.56 -3.93
CA PHE A 554 19.36 4.50 -2.99
C PHE A 554 18.84 4.74 -1.59
N TYR A 555 19.11 5.91 -0.98
CA TYR A 555 18.63 6.14 0.38
C TYR A 555 17.11 6.34 0.42
N ARG A 556 16.48 6.90 -0.62
CA ARG A 556 15.01 7.07 -0.65
C ARG A 556 14.29 5.72 -0.74
N SER A 557 14.73 4.84 -1.63
CA SER A 557 14.16 3.49 -1.83
C SER A 557 14.55 2.48 -0.74
N SER A 558 15.51 2.81 0.12
CA SER A 558 16.05 1.90 1.16
C SER A 558 15.00 1.37 2.15
N LYS A 559 13.94 2.15 2.44
CA LYS A 559 12.82 1.74 3.30
C LYS A 559 12.18 0.45 2.79
N TYR A 560 11.89 0.38 1.49
CA TYR A 560 11.23 -0.77 0.87
C TYR A 560 12.20 -1.91 0.62
N LEU A 561 13.45 -1.58 0.30
CA LEU A 561 14.51 -2.58 0.18
C LEU A 561 14.74 -3.33 1.51
N TYR A 562 14.86 -2.60 2.62
CA TYR A 562 14.97 -3.18 3.95
C TYR A 562 13.83 -4.16 4.26
N ARG A 563 12.58 -3.73 4.04
CA ARG A 563 11.38 -4.52 4.33
C ARG A 563 11.26 -5.76 3.44
N LEU A 564 11.68 -5.66 2.18
CA LEU A 564 11.75 -6.76 1.25
C LEU A 564 12.73 -7.83 1.76
N PHE A 565 13.96 -7.44 2.14
CA PHE A 565 14.93 -8.39 2.71
C PHE A 565 14.50 -8.96 4.05
N LEU A 566 13.80 -8.16 4.88
CA LEU A 566 13.20 -8.65 6.12
C LEU A 566 12.17 -9.76 5.84
N ALA A 567 11.28 -9.58 4.87
CA ALA A 567 10.32 -10.63 4.50
C ALA A 567 11.01 -11.95 4.08
N VAL A 568 12.13 -11.86 3.35
CA VAL A 568 12.94 -13.05 2.99
C VAL A 568 13.54 -13.70 4.24
N ALA A 569 14.08 -12.89 5.17
CA ALA A 569 14.67 -13.38 6.40
C ALA A 569 13.64 -14.13 7.27
N GLU A 570 12.45 -13.56 7.42
CA GLU A 570 11.37 -14.14 8.24
C GLU A 570 10.81 -15.42 7.60
N LEU A 571 10.66 -15.45 6.28
CA LEU A 571 10.18 -16.65 5.59
C LEU A 571 11.13 -17.86 5.74
N ARG A 572 12.42 -17.65 5.96
CA ARG A 572 13.39 -18.74 6.19
C ARG A 572 13.11 -19.52 7.47
N GLN A 573 12.45 -18.92 8.45
CA GLN A 573 12.11 -19.59 9.72
C GLN A 573 11.20 -20.81 9.50
N TYR A 574 10.41 -20.82 8.42
CA TYR A 574 9.51 -21.91 8.05
C TYR A 574 10.21 -23.11 7.38
N LYS A 575 11.55 -23.12 7.33
CA LYS A 575 12.38 -24.24 6.85
C LYS A 575 11.98 -24.78 5.47
N LEU A 576 11.54 -23.90 4.56
CA LEU A 576 11.29 -24.26 3.16
C LEU A 576 12.62 -24.72 2.52
N LYS A 577 12.72 -26.02 2.20
CA LYS A 577 13.97 -26.69 1.78
C LYS A 577 14.75 -25.93 0.71
N LYS A 578 14.07 -25.41 -0.33
CA LYS A 578 14.76 -24.67 -1.42
C LYS A 578 15.03 -23.19 -1.07
N LEU A 579 14.40 -22.64 -0.04
CA LEU A 579 14.64 -21.24 0.36
C LEU A 579 15.92 -21.11 1.19
N GLN A 580 16.33 -22.16 1.89
CA GLN A 580 17.60 -22.19 2.64
C GLN A 580 18.82 -21.96 1.73
N SER A 581 18.73 -22.28 0.44
CA SER A 581 19.78 -22.06 -0.54
C SER A 581 19.69 -20.71 -1.27
N LEU A 582 18.71 -19.86 -0.98
CA LEU A 582 18.67 -18.50 -1.53
C LEU A 582 19.76 -17.68 -0.84
N THR A 583 20.93 -17.56 -1.46
CA THR A 583 22.02 -16.68 -1.00
C THR A 583 22.06 -15.45 -1.90
N ILE A 584 22.28 -14.27 -1.32
CA ILE A 584 22.31 -13.01 -2.04
C ILE A 584 23.67 -12.39 -1.75
N GLU A 585 24.54 -12.30 -2.75
CA GLU A 585 25.92 -11.79 -2.58
C GLU A 585 26.71 -12.49 -1.46
N SER A 586 26.57 -13.81 -1.33
CA SER A 586 27.15 -14.62 -0.24
C SER A 586 26.72 -14.25 1.20
N LYS A 587 25.91 -13.20 1.35
CA LYS A 587 25.32 -12.77 2.62
C LYS A 587 23.93 -13.37 2.83
N ARG A 588 23.51 -13.40 4.08
CA ARG A 588 22.14 -13.74 4.44
C ARG A 588 21.22 -12.51 4.30
N ALA A 589 19.94 -12.74 4.04
CA ALA A 589 18.96 -11.65 3.87
C ALA A 589 18.81 -10.78 5.12
N ASP A 590 18.91 -11.37 6.32
CA ASP A 590 18.88 -10.65 7.60
C ASP A 590 20.11 -9.75 7.80
N GLU A 591 21.29 -10.20 7.35
CA GLU A 591 22.51 -9.39 7.36
C GLU A 591 22.38 -8.20 6.41
N ILE A 592 21.88 -8.43 5.19
CA ILE A 592 21.62 -7.37 4.22
C ILE A 592 20.58 -6.38 4.75
N ALA A 593 19.47 -6.85 5.34
CA ALA A 593 18.47 -5.98 5.94
C ALA A 593 19.07 -5.09 7.04
N LYS A 594 19.90 -5.67 7.92
CA LYS A 594 20.59 -4.92 8.98
C LYS A 594 21.56 -3.87 8.42
N ASP A 595 22.31 -4.22 7.37
CA ASP A 595 23.23 -3.28 6.72
C ASP A 595 22.45 -2.12 6.05
N ILE A 596 21.33 -2.41 5.37
CA ILE A 596 20.47 -1.39 4.75
C ILE A 596 19.89 -0.46 5.82
N ASP A 597 19.38 -0.99 6.93
CA ASP A 597 18.77 -0.19 7.99
C ASP A 597 19.80 0.74 8.66
N SER A 598 20.93 0.18 9.07
CA SER A 598 22.01 0.93 9.75
C SER A 598 22.73 1.94 8.86
N GLN A 599 22.73 1.74 7.54
CA GLN A 599 23.41 2.62 6.60
C GLN A 599 22.43 3.51 5.83
N LEU A 600 21.61 2.94 4.96
CA LEU A 600 20.80 3.70 4.01
C LEU A 600 19.52 4.26 4.64
N VAL A 601 18.82 3.50 5.48
CA VAL A 601 17.62 4.01 6.18
C VAL A 601 18.04 5.07 7.20
N ALA A 602 19.19 4.92 7.86
CA ALA A 602 19.77 5.94 8.72
C ALA A 602 20.08 7.25 7.96
N ILE A 603 20.63 7.18 6.74
CA ILE A 603 20.80 8.36 5.86
C ILE A 603 19.45 8.98 5.52
N ARG A 604 18.47 8.16 5.11
CA ARG A 604 17.11 8.61 4.76
C ARG A 604 16.44 9.38 5.89
N LYS A 605 16.58 8.91 7.13
CA LYS A 605 15.99 9.52 8.33
C LYS A 605 16.78 10.72 8.88
N GLY A 606 17.94 11.05 8.30
CA GLY A 606 18.82 12.10 8.83
C GLY A 606 19.53 11.72 10.13
N ASN A 607 19.58 10.43 10.47
CA ASN A 607 20.31 9.94 11.65
C ASN A 607 21.83 10.02 11.46
N LYS A 608 22.29 10.17 10.21
CA LYS A 608 23.67 10.49 9.85
C LYS A 608 23.73 11.93 9.33
N LYS A 609 24.69 12.70 9.85
CA LYS A 609 24.94 14.08 9.43
C LYS A 609 26.01 14.09 8.35
N PHE A 610 25.84 14.96 7.37
CA PHE A 610 26.74 15.18 6.24
C PHE A 610 26.88 16.69 6.05
N ASP A 611 28.03 17.13 5.57
CA ASP A 611 28.32 18.55 5.38
C ASP A 611 27.64 19.09 4.10
N SER A 612 27.32 18.19 3.15
CA SER A 612 26.61 18.53 1.92
C SER A 612 25.72 17.39 1.41
N GLU A 613 24.78 17.70 0.50
CA GLU A 613 23.99 16.67 -0.19
C GLU A 613 24.85 15.79 -1.10
N ASP A 614 25.95 16.30 -1.68
CA ASP A 614 26.87 15.50 -2.50
C ASP A 614 27.59 14.44 -1.67
N GLU A 615 28.08 14.81 -0.48
CA GLU A 615 28.69 13.85 0.46
C GLU A 615 27.69 12.78 0.89
N LYS A 616 26.45 13.19 1.20
CA LYS A 616 25.36 12.28 1.53
C LYS A 616 25.03 11.31 0.39
N ASN A 617 24.99 11.81 -0.85
CA ASN A 617 24.76 10.99 -2.03
C ASN A 617 25.92 10.01 -2.24
N GLN A 618 27.16 10.45 -2.12
CA GLN A 618 28.33 9.58 -2.25
C GLN A 618 28.37 8.50 -1.15
N ALA A 619 28.07 8.86 0.09
CA ALA A 619 27.99 7.89 1.19
C ALA A 619 26.90 6.83 0.96
N ALA A 620 25.78 7.20 0.35
CA ALA A 620 24.74 6.24 -0.03
C ALA A 620 25.18 5.31 -1.17
N VAL A 621 25.92 5.82 -2.17
CA VAL A 621 26.53 5.00 -3.23
C VAL A 621 27.55 4.02 -2.66
N ASP A 622 28.43 4.48 -1.78
CA ASP A 622 29.46 3.65 -1.13
C ASP A 622 28.82 2.55 -0.27
N ALA A 623 27.79 2.91 0.51
CA ALA A 623 27.01 1.93 1.27
C ALA A 623 26.37 0.89 0.35
N MET A 624 25.70 1.31 -0.73
CA MET A 624 25.05 0.39 -1.66
C MET A 624 26.05 -0.54 -2.35
N LYS A 625 27.23 -0.02 -2.72
CA LYS A 625 28.35 -0.82 -3.25
C LYS A 625 28.85 -1.83 -2.24
N GLY A 626 28.97 -1.47 -0.96
CA GLY A 626 29.38 -2.40 0.10
C GLY A 626 28.34 -3.47 0.44
N ILE A 627 27.05 -3.17 0.27
CA ILE A 627 25.95 -4.07 0.61
C ILE A 627 25.63 -5.02 -0.54
N LEU A 628 25.41 -4.47 -1.74
CA LEU A 628 24.92 -5.19 -2.90
C LEU A 628 25.87 -5.12 -4.10
N GLY A 629 27.04 -4.47 -4.01
CA GLY A 629 27.99 -4.41 -5.14
C GLY A 629 27.50 -3.61 -6.34
N VAL A 630 26.49 -2.73 -6.17
CA VAL A 630 25.93 -1.90 -7.25
C VAL A 630 26.22 -0.43 -7.00
N GLN A 631 26.41 0.34 -8.09
CA GLN A 631 26.75 1.77 -8.03
C GLN A 631 25.69 2.66 -8.66
N THR A 632 24.86 2.13 -9.56
CA THR A 632 23.78 2.88 -10.21
C THR A 632 22.40 2.35 -9.84
N ALA A 633 21.37 3.20 -9.93
CA ALA A 633 19.97 2.81 -9.74
C ALA A 633 19.52 1.77 -10.77
N SER A 634 20.03 1.83 -12.00
CA SER A 634 19.76 0.84 -13.04
C SER A 634 20.31 -0.55 -12.66
N ASP A 635 21.57 -0.61 -12.21
CA ASP A 635 22.18 -1.88 -11.74
C ASP A 635 21.43 -2.44 -10.54
N LEU A 636 21.02 -1.57 -9.61
CA LEU A 636 20.20 -1.98 -8.47
C LEU A 636 18.86 -2.56 -8.93
N LYS A 637 18.16 -1.91 -9.86
CA LYS A 637 16.88 -2.41 -10.41
C LYS A 637 17.04 -3.80 -10.98
N VAL A 638 18.01 -4.00 -11.88
CA VAL A 638 18.30 -5.30 -12.51
C VAL A 638 18.58 -6.37 -11.46
N LYS A 639 19.43 -6.05 -10.48
CA LYS A 639 19.81 -6.99 -9.42
C LYS A 639 18.64 -7.40 -8.54
N ILE A 640 17.82 -6.43 -8.11
CA ILE A 640 16.66 -6.70 -7.26
C ILE A 640 15.58 -7.47 -8.02
N LEU A 641 15.36 -7.19 -9.31
CA LEU A 641 14.44 -7.98 -10.12
C LEU A 641 14.91 -9.42 -10.31
N ALA A 642 16.20 -9.65 -10.60
CA ALA A 642 16.74 -11.01 -10.72
C ALA A 642 16.59 -11.80 -9.41
N MET A 643 16.89 -11.18 -8.27
CA MET A 643 16.67 -11.76 -6.95
C MET A 643 15.19 -12.04 -6.67
N ALA A 644 14.29 -11.12 -7.03
CA ALA A 644 12.85 -11.31 -6.88
C ALA A 644 12.31 -12.46 -7.72
N GLN A 645 12.86 -12.67 -8.91
CA GLN A 645 12.53 -13.83 -9.75
C GLN A 645 12.94 -15.12 -9.07
N GLU A 646 14.19 -15.22 -8.61
CA GLU A 646 14.69 -16.41 -7.91
C GLU A 646 13.87 -16.70 -6.64
N PHE A 647 13.58 -15.67 -5.84
CA PHE A 647 12.73 -15.77 -4.67
C PHE A 647 11.35 -16.31 -5.01
N ASN A 648 10.66 -15.71 -5.99
CA ASN A 648 9.33 -16.15 -6.41
C ASN A 648 9.34 -17.61 -6.93
N VAL A 649 10.34 -18.01 -7.71
CA VAL A 649 10.48 -19.40 -8.18
C VAL A 649 10.64 -20.36 -7.00
N LYS A 650 11.54 -20.05 -6.06
CA LYS A 650 11.83 -20.92 -4.91
C LYS A 650 10.65 -21.02 -3.94
N VAL A 651 10.01 -19.90 -3.64
CA VAL A 651 8.90 -19.84 -2.67
C VAL A 651 7.64 -20.44 -3.28
N ARG A 652 7.24 -19.96 -4.47
CA ARG A 652 6.01 -20.43 -5.10
C ARG A 652 6.08 -21.91 -5.47
N SER A 653 7.26 -22.46 -5.77
CA SER A 653 7.44 -23.90 -6.03
C SER A 653 7.25 -24.82 -4.80
N GLN A 654 7.11 -24.25 -3.61
CA GLN A 654 6.96 -25.00 -2.35
C GLN A 654 5.67 -24.65 -1.59
N MET A 655 4.99 -23.58 -1.97
CA MET A 655 3.81 -23.09 -1.28
C MET A 655 2.53 -23.77 -1.79
N THR A 656 2.08 -24.79 -1.06
CA THR A 656 0.82 -25.49 -1.34
C THR A 656 -0.43 -24.67 -0.96
N GLU A 657 -0.31 -23.69 -0.08
CA GLU A 657 -1.46 -22.85 0.34
C GLU A 657 -1.92 -21.87 -0.75
N LEU A 658 -1.05 -21.56 -1.71
CA LEU A 658 -1.40 -20.84 -2.93
C LEU A 658 -1.92 -21.77 -4.04
N SER A 659 -2.27 -23.02 -3.70
CA SER A 659 -2.88 -23.95 -4.64
C SER A 659 -4.27 -23.51 -5.08
N THR A 660 -4.65 -23.94 -6.29
CA THR A 660 -6.00 -23.76 -6.79
C THR A 660 -7.02 -24.25 -5.76
N PRO A 661 -8.02 -23.43 -5.39
CA PRO A 661 -9.14 -23.90 -4.58
C PRO A 661 -9.76 -25.14 -5.22
N GLY A 662 -10.26 -26.07 -4.42
CA GLY A 662 -10.94 -27.26 -4.93
C GLY A 662 -12.05 -26.87 -5.91
N ARG A 663 -12.27 -27.67 -6.97
CA ARG A 663 -13.27 -27.36 -8.02
C ARG A 663 -14.66 -27.10 -7.44
N ASN A 664 -15.06 -27.85 -6.42
CA ASN A 664 -16.33 -27.66 -5.72
C ASN A 664 -16.36 -26.34 -4.94
N THR A 665 -15.30 -26.01 -4.20
CA THR A 665 -15.16 -24.70 -3.54
C THR A 665 -15.29 -23.55 -4.52
N SER A 666 -14.63 -23.65 -5.68
CA SER A 666 -14.73 -22.62 -6.74
C SER A 666 -16.15 -22.51 -7.28
N LYS A 667 -16.81 -23.63 -7.60
CA LYS A 667 -18.22 -23.65 -8.04
C LYS A 667 -19.14 -23.04 -6.99
N ASP A 668 -18.94 -23.38 -5.72
CA ASP A 668 -19.75 -22.87 -4.62
C ASP A 668 -19.51 -21.37 -4.39
N TYR A 669 -18.27 -20.90 -4.50
CA TYR A 669 -17.97 -19.46 -4.49
C TYR A 669 -18.77 -18.72 -5.56
N PHE A 670 -18.62 -19.10 -6.82
CA PHE A 670 -19.31 -18.41 -7.93
C PHE A 670 -20.84 -18.53 -7.85
N ARG A 671 -21.38 -19.63 -7.31
CA ARG A 671 -22.83 -19.80 -7.12
C ARG A 671 -23.38 -18.85 -6.06
N ASN A 672 -22.62 -18.57 -5.00
CA ASN A 672 -23.11 -17.83 -3.84
C ASN A 672 -22.89 -16.31 -3.91
N ILE A 673 -22.01 -15.83 -4.81
CA ILE A 673 -21.77 -14.40 -5.03
C ILE A 673 -22.58 -13.80 -6.20
N GLN A 674 -23.29 -14.65 -6.96
CA GLN A 674 -24.27 -14.24 -7.98
C GLN A 674 -25.62 -13.99 -7.31
#